data_AF-A0A952WL47-F1
#
_entry.id   AF-A0A952WL47-F1
#
_cell.length_a   1.000
_cell.length_b   1.000
_cell.length_c   1.000
_cell.angle_alpha   90.00
_cell.angle_beta   90.00
_cell.angle_gamma   90.00
#
_symmetry.space_group_name_H-M   'P 1'
#
loop_
_entity.id
_entity.type
_entity.pdbx_description
1 polymer ?
#
loop_
_entity_poly.entity_id
_entity_poly.type
_entity_poly.pdbx_seq_one_letter_code
_entity_poly.pdbx_strand_id
1 'polypeptide(L)'
;MQAHSGIPKRCRSARSSRVWLPALAVAAIASATHAQTPRTWIAGSGVWSNPLNWSPNDVPNTPPESAVIAGAGALTATLDIPALLVGTSITNPSAILSMNPGAVLAVGTAGLNTGLSNSGTLRINNSGAAILTQLRFPAGCIISGAGRIELNAEASTLDSAFISPDLGFNWTNGPGHTIAGAGRLYGPIINQGAIAADLTGRTLQIAGDVQNSGGTIAATLGILELAQGARLSGGSVTANPGASLRAIDQAGLASMTLSGLIGVAPGARLEIGAGSLTGTFDLKINDTGANSGTQAIAVAAATLGGGGTSATSLNANPSDLDSAILASESGTLTIGSGHTIRGTGRIYAPLAGVPTINANVASRELEVLGDVDMSGGGSMSATSAGSILSLGNSVTVTGGSLSAGAGAFGRIRSFASPLLRGTALSGTIEVRPGAMLRVDGLGLSNAGTLLINSTGDNTQTSLFFTQNAAASGAGNITLNANSFDPATAVISGASGVSLSNSAGHAIRGNGKITIPITNQGAISANNPVGPLQLLANVTNSGAGATSASNATLQLANNMTLTGGSFSSFGTGRLSVPLGESATLSAFTISAGGVAHALGGSTLRFTGGLTNNGQIVINPAGDLQLSRLRASSSNTLQGTGSVILNANAANLDSAMLDAPGFTITHAPGHTITGQGRIYSAMNNSGLIVAGSAGQSLEIVSAISQTAGGRVRAGAGRLALRSGSSVSGGEFDRTGSGRLTVDGSAAASSVRTTTPIDVAAGSTFTLSAFTNDSEIVVNPTNDNVATRLAFPGTQTLLGTGSIILNALSNPSVRARLDGPVSPELLTLSPGQVLRGSGTVGGNVRVEGTIAPGTPPSGTGQLIFEEAPQLAGTTVFDFNLASSSSYDSIAMKKPYTLGGTLTVALTGGYNPISTHLFLLVDGSPGATRTGGFDAFNLPAITPSLPRRVWRLNYLPEDVTLRLTCAADFNGDGLVNDEDFQYFLYAYDELLCPTPESMLYPLQPEPCPADLNQDGFVLDDDFVLFAQAYNLLICQ
;
A
#
# COMPACT_ATOMS: atom_id res chain seq x y z
N MET A 1 -10.74 -25.78 51.83
CA MET A 1 -10.09 -26.38 53.01
C MET A 1 -9.01 -25.43 53.50
N GLN A 2 -8.98 -25.28 54.82
CA GLN A 2 -8.06 -24.59 55.75
C GLN A 2 -6.58 -24.43 55.31
N ALA A 3 -5.70 -23.64 55.93
CA ALA A 3 -5.69 -22.46 56.82
C ALA A 3 -4.23 -22.37 57.36
N HIS A 4 -3.66 -21.15 57.47
CA HIS A 4 -2.72 -20.62 58.53
C HIS A 4 -1.90 -19.45 57.96
N SER A 5 -2.24 -18.20 58.32
CA SER A 5 -1.66 -17.34 59.39
C SER A 5 -0.45 -16.52 58.89
N GLY A 6 -0.36 -15.19 58.93
CA GLY A 6 -1.23 -14.16 59.47
C GLY A 6 -0.41 -13.09 60.19
N ILE A 7 0.11 -12.07 59.49
CA ILE A 7 0.41 -10.71 60.00
C ILE A 7 0.37 -9.70 58.84
N PRO A 8 -0.51 -8.68 58.88
CA PRO A 8 -0.13 -7.36 58.37
C PRO A 8 -0.54 -6.21 59.31
N LYS A 9 0.40 -5.28 59.55
CA LYS A 9 0.15 -4.01 60.24
C LYS A 9 -0.72 -3.10 59.37
N ARG A 10 -1.98 -2.93 59.75
CA ARG A 10 -2.88 -1.87 59.26
C ARG A 10 -2.68 -0.60 60.08
N CYS A 11 -2.28 0.50 59.46
CA CYS A 11 -2.53 1.84 60.00
C CYS A 11 -4.02 2.16 59.82
N ARG A 12 -4.71 2.42 60.94
CA ARG A 12 -6.12 2.81 60.98
C ARG A 12 -6.28 4.27 60.59
N SER A 13 -7.31 4.51 59.78
CA SER A 13 -8.00 5.79 59.62
C SER A 13 -8.42 6.37 60.98
N ALA A 14 -8.08 7.63 61.24
CA ALA A 14 -8.67 8.41 62.33
C ALA A 14 -9.70 9.39 61.75
N ARG A 15 -10.93 9.24 62.24
CA ARG A 15 -12.11 10.03 61.93
C ARG A 15 -11.93 11.50 62.31
N SER A 16 -12.61 12.35 61.53
CA SER A 16 -13.03 13.70 61.89
C SER A 16 -13.54 13.77 63.33
N SER A 17 -12.86 14.57 64.16
CA SER A 17 -13.37 14.98 65.46
C SER A 17 -13.61 16.49 65.39
N ARG A 18 -14.89 16.88 65.24
CA ARG A 18 -15.35 18.21 65.64
C ARG A 18 -15.16 18.30 67.15
N VAL A 19 -14.31 19.21 67.60
CA VAL A 19 -14.26 19.64 69.00
C VAL A 19 -14.44 21.15 69.00
N TRP A 20 -15.66 21.56 69.35
CA TRP A 20 -15.93 22.86 69.93
C TRP A 20 -15.41 22.82 71.37
N LEU A 21 -14.49 23.71 71.74
CA LEU A 21 -14.26 24.10 73.14
C LEU A 21 -13.79 25.56 73.20
N PRO A 22 -14.10 26.24 74.32
CA PRO A 22 -14.55 27.63 74.34
C PRO A 22 -13.40 28.63 74.49
N ALA A 23 -13.74 29.90 74.25
CA ALA A 23 -12.94 31.05 74.64
C ALA A 23 -12.57 30.96 76.13
N LEU A 24 -11.32 30.58 76.41
CA LEU A 24 -10.71 30.79 77.71
C LEU A 24 -10.06 32.17 77.70
N ALA A 25 -10.68 33.13 78.38
CA ALA A 25 -10.05 34.39 78.70
C ALA A 25 -8.84 34.12 79.61
N VAL A 26 -7.65 34.07 79.02
CA VAL A 26 -6.41 34.19 79.79
C VAL A 26 -6.31 35.66 80.18
N ALA A 27 -6.71 35.96 81.42
CA ALA A 27 -6.23 37.17 82.09
C ALA A 27 -4.70 37.06 82.15
N ALA A 28 -4.03 37.74 81.23
CA ALA A 28 -2.61 37.95 81.30
C ALA A 28 -2.33 38.68 82.62
N ILE A 29 -1.66 37.99 83.54
CA ILE A 29 -1.04 38.62 84.69
C ILE A 29 0.02 39.53 84.07
N ALA A 30 -0.28 40.83 84.02
CA ALA A 30 0.66 41.84 83.57
C ALA A 30 1.88 41.77 84.51
N SER A 31 2.99 41.23 83.99
CA SER A 31 4.29 41.55 84.53
C SER A 31 4.43 43.08 84.48
N ALA A 32 4.69 43.70 85.63
CA ALA A 32 4.91 45.13 85.72
C ALA A 32 5.98 45.54 84.72
N THR A 33 5.57 46.26 83.68
CA THR A 33 6.47 46.91 82.73
C THR A 33 7.22 47.99 83.48
N HIS A 34 8.55 47.98 83.41
CA HIS A 34 9.32 49.19 83.69
C HIS A 34 8.94 50.23 82.64
N ALA A 35 8.01 51.13 82.96
CA ALA A 35 7.67 52.26 82.12
C ALA A 35 8.85 53.26 82.12
N GLN A 36 9.80 53.07 81.20
CA GLN A 36 10.83 54.09 80.94
C GLN A 36 10.26 55.21 80.07
N THR A 37 10.64 56.45 80.37
CA THR A 37 10.22 57.64 79.61
C THR A 37 10.88 57.62 78.22
N PRO A 38 10.13 57.58 77.10
CA PRO A 38 10.71 57.62 75.77
C PRO A 38 11.50 58.91 75.52
N ARG A 39 12.60 58.85 74.77
CA ARG A 39 13.36 60.03 74.34
C ARG A 39 12.67 60.65 73.13
N THR A 40 12.10 61.82 73.31
CA THR A 40 11.32 62.50 72.27
C THR A 40 12.16 63.54 71.55
N TRP A 41 12.20 63.50 70.22
CA TRP A 41 12.85 64.51 69.38
C TRP A 41 12.11 65.84 69.50
N ILE A 42 12.80 66.86 69.98
CA ILE A 42 12.26 68.21 70.18
C ILE A 42 12.87 69.26 69.23
N ALA A 43 13.90 68.89 68.47
CA ALA A 43 14.50 69.75 67.47
C ALA A 43 13.65 69.81 66.17
N GLY A 44 13.95 70.81 65.33
CA GLY A 44 13.61 70.76 63.91
C GLY A 44 14.48 69.71 63.20
N SER A 45 15.25 70.13 62.21
CA SER A 45 16.29 69.26 61.63
C SER A 45 17.58 69.30 62.45
N GLY A 46 18.22 68.15 62.67
CA GLY A 46 19.43 68.06 63.48
C GLY A 46 20.07 66.67 63.49
N VAL A 47 21.24 66.56 64.12
CA VAL A 47 21.99 65.30 64.29
C VAL A 47 21.56 64.54 65.54
N TRP A 48 21.52 63.22 65.47
CA TRP A 48 21.02 62.32 66.51
C TRP A 48 21.90 62.36 67.77
N SER A 49 23.21 62.48 67.59
CA SER A 49 24.23 62.51 68.65
C SER A 49 24.19 63.74 69.56
N ASN A 50 23.45 64.80 69.19
CA ASN A 50 23.34 66.00 70.01
C ASN A 50 22.25 65.82 71.10
N PRO A 51 22.60 65.75 72.40
CA PRO A 51 21.64 65.55 73.48
C PRO A 51 20.53 66.60 73.51
N LEU A 52 20.83 67.86 73.13
CA LEU A 52 19.87 68.98 73.13
C LEU A 52 18.70 68.79 72.17
N ASN A 53 18.80 67.84 71.24
CA ASN A 53 17.71 67.50 70.32
C ASN A 53 16.67 66.56 70.94
N TRP A 54 16.90 66.06 72.16
CA TRP A 54 16.07 65.07 72.85
C TRP A 54 15.47 65.59 74.17
N SER A 55 14.26 65.14 74.48
CA SER A 55 13.59 65.33 75.77
C SER A 55 13.18 63.97 76.37
N PRO A 56 13.66 63.61 77.59
CA PRO A 56 14.70 64.29 78.36
C PRO A 56 16.04 64.38 77.59
N ASN A 57 16.93 65.30 77.99
CA ASN A 57 18.24 65.60 77.38
C ASN A 57 19.20 64.40 77.47
N ASP A 58 18.92 63.37 76.69
CA ASP A 58 19.57 62.07 76.69
C ASP A 58 19.42 61.44 75.30
N VAL A 59 20.55 61.06 74.71
CA VAL A 59 20.62 60.55 73.34
C VAL A 59 20.23 59.08 73.35
N PRO A 60 19.13 58.67 72.68
CA PRO A 60 18.76 57.27 72.61
C PRO A 60 19.79 56.47 71.80
N ASN A 61 20.58 55.63 72.45
CA ASN A 61 21.61 54.80 71.82
C ASN A 61 21.83 53.41 72.46
N THR A 62 21.27 53.13 73.64
CA THR A 62 21.43 51.82 74.33
C THR A 62 20.15 51.28 74.97
N PRO A 63 19.98 49.95 75.12
CA PRO A 63 18.85 49.40 75.86
C PRO A 63 18.90 49.83 77.35
N PRO A 64 17.75 50.13 77.98
CA PRO A 64 16.38 49.90 77.51
C PRO A 64 15.69 51.11 76.85
N GLU A 65 16.41 52.02 76.20
CA GLU A 65 15.88 53.28 75.65
C GLU A 65 15.00 53.10 74.40
N SER A 66 14.05 54.03 74.21
CA SER A 66 13.24 54.16 72.99
C SER A 66 13.27 55.58 72.44
N ALA A 67 13.23 55.73 71.11
CA ALA A 67 13.23 57.03 70.43
C ALA A 67 11.84 57.36 69.84
N VAL A 68 11.37 58.59 70.02
CA VAL A 68 10.09 59.09 69.47
C VAL A 68 10.33 60.37 68.66
N ILE A 69 9.97 60.35 67.38
CA ILE A 69 10.02 61.50 66.48
C ILE A 69 8.58 61.96 66.23
N ALA A 70 8.18 63.05 66.90
CA ALA A 70 6.79 63.53 66.93
C ALA A 70 6.62 65.04 66.66
N GLY A 71 7.70 65.80 66.48
CA GLY A 71 7.63 67.23 66.20
C GLY A 71 6.79 67.54 64.96
N ALA A 72 5.98 68.60 64.98
CA ALA A 72 5.11 68.97 63.85
C ALA A 72 5.90 69.62 62.69
N GLY A 73 5.42 69.44 61.45
CA GLY A 73 6.05 69.99 60.25
C GLY A 73 7.16 69.12 59.66
N ALA A 74 7.81 69.55 58.58
CA ALA A 74 8.91 68.80 57.98
C ALA A 74 10.18 68.93 58.85
N LEU A 75 10.78 67.80 59.22
CA LEU A 75 12.02 67.75 60.00
C LEU A 75 12.86 66.54 59.59
N THR A 76 14.18 66.63 59.76
CA THR A 76 15.11 65.52 59.54
C THR A 76 15.93 65.25 60.80
N ALA A 77 15.76 64.06 61.39
CA ALA A 77 16.64 63.55 62.42
C ALA A 77 17.73 62.70 61.75
N THR A 78 18.98 63.14 61.80
CA THR A 78 20.11 62.46 61.14
C THR A 78 20.84 61.54 62.10
N LEU A 79 20.69 60.22 61.95
CA LEU A 79 21.43 59.21 62.71
C LEU A 79 22.89 59.15 62.24
N ASP A 80 23.78 59.70 63.06
CA ASP A 80 25.23 59.82 62.82
C ASP A 80 26.09 58.90 63.72
N ILE A 81 25.47 58.24 64.70
CA ILE A 81 26.09 57.26 65.60
C ILE A 81 25.30 55.94 65.61
N PRO A 82 25.91 54.79 65.96
CA PRO A 82 25.16 53.56 66.19
C PRO A 82 24.15 53.71 67.34
N ALA A 83 22.94 53.15 67.17
CA ALA A 83 21.91 53.15 68.20
C ALA A 83 21.28 51.76 68.33
N LEU A 84 21.28 51.22 69.55
CA LEU A 84 20.56 49.98 69.90
C LEU A 84 19.41 50.32 70.85
N LEU A 85 18.18 50.20 70.35
CA LEU A 85 16.97 50.66 71.02
C LEU A 85 15.99 49.51 71.26
N VAL A 86 15.17 49.61 72.30
CA VAL A 86 14.05 48.67 72.49
C VAL A 86 12.85 49.01 71.59
N GLY A 87 12.78 50.23 71.06
CA GLY A 87 11.82 50.64 70.04
C GLY A 87 12.05 52.04 69.47
N THR A 88 11.47 52.29 68.31
CA THR A 88 11.55 53.57 67.60
C THR A 88 10.16 53.92 67.04
N SER A 89 9.69 55.14 67.28
CA SER A 89 8.37 55.61 66.83
C SER A 89 8.48 56.93 66.07
N ILE A 90 8.26 56.91 64.76
CA ILE A 90 8.13 58.08 63.88
C ILE A 90 6.64 58.33 63.70
N THR A 91 6.07 59.24 64.46
CA THR A 91 4.63 59.53 64.45
C THR A 91 4.26 60.65 63.49
N ASN A 92 5.21 61.54 63.17
CA ASN A 92 5.03 62.61 62.19
C ASN A 92 5.19 62.08 60.74
N PRO A 93 4.15 62.15 59.89
CA PRO A 93 4.24 61.71 58.50
C PRO A 93 5.20 62.49 57.61
N SER A 94 5.56 63.72 58.00
CA SER A 94 6.52 64.57 57.28
C SER A 94 7.95 64.49 57.83
N ALA A 95 8.20 63.68 58.87
CA ALA A 95 9.53 63.52 59.43
C ALA A 95 10.37 62.52 58.62
N ILE A 96 11.68 62.82 58.50
CA ILE A 96 12.69 61.92 57.94
C ILE A 96 13.65 61.51 59.04
N LEU A 97 13.73 60.21 59.35
CA LEU A 97 14.88 59.63 60.05
C LEU A 97 15.92 59.23 59.00
N SER A 98 17.01 59.98 58.92
CA SER A 98 18.04 59.86 57.88
C SER A 98 19.31 59.24 58.46
N MET A 99 19.72 58.06 57.98
CA MET A 99 20.95 57.40 58.44
C MET A 99 22.15 57.80 57.57
N ASN A 100 23.23 58.26 58.21
CA ASN A 100 24.50 58.49 57.53
C ASN A 100 25.12 57.16 57.06
N PRO A 101 25.97 57.16 56.03
CA PRO A 101 26.69 55.97 55.62
C PRO A 101 27.52 55.41 56.79
N GLY A 102 27.43 54.10 57.07
CA GLY A 102 28.10 53.47 58.21
C GLY A 102 27.25 53.41 59.49
N ALA A 103 26.10 54.08 59.53
CA ALA A 103 25.23 54.04 60.71
C ALA A 103 24.50 52.70 60.83
N VAL A 104 24.34 52.24 62.08
CA VAL A 104 23.55 51.05 62.43
C VAL A 104 22.43 51.48 63.38
N LEU A 105 21.18 51.26 62.96
CA LEU A 105 20.01 51.38 63.82
C LEU A 105 19.52 49.97 64.15
N ALA A 106 19.73 49.52 65.38
CA ALA A 106 19.25 48.25 65.87
C ALA A 106 17.95 48.46 66.70
N VAL A 107 16.83 47.89 66.25
CA VAL A 107 15.52 48.04 66.89
C VAL A 107 15.04 46.71 67.44
N GLY A 108 14.81 46.67 68.74
CA GLY A 108 14.36 45.50 69.48
C GLY A 108 15.46 44.92 70.36
N THR A 109 15.07 44.50 71.56
CA THR A 109 15.91 43.77 72.52
C THR A 109 15.11 42.60 73.08
N ALA A 110 15.75 41.44 73.26
CA ALA A 110 15.09 40.24 73.76
C ALA A 110 14.37 40.52 75.09
N GLY A 111 13.07 40.21 75.15
CA GLY A 111 12.23 40.43 76.34
C GLY A 111 11.73 41.86 76.55
N LEU A 112 12.16 42.85 75.74
CA LEU A 112 11.80 44.28 75.89
C LEU A 112 11.32 44.95 74.59
N ASN A 113 11.17 44.20 73.49
CA ASN A 113 10.91 44.78 72.17
C ASN A 113 9.54 45.48 72.08
N THR A 114 9.54 46.77 71.74
CA THR A 114 8.35 47.60 71.48
C THR A 114 8.12 47.90 70.00
N GLY A 115 9.00 47.42 69.11
CA GLY A 115 8.86 47.46 67.66
C GLY A 115 9.30 48.76 66.98
N LEU A 116 9.05 48.83 65.67
CA LEU A 116 9.27 50.03 64.85
C LEU A 116 7.90 50.56 64.39
N SER A 117 7.51 51.75 64.84
CA SER A 117 6.35 52.45 64.28
C SER A 117 6.85 53.56 63.35
N ASN A 118 6.44 53.54 62.09
CA ASN A 118 6.86 54.48 61.08
C ASN A 118 5.66 55.01 60.31
N SER A 119 5.31 56.27 60.55
CA SER A 119 4.35 57.03 59.73
C SER A 119 5.05 58.00 58.77
N GLY A 120 6.35 58.29 58.98
CA GLY A 120 7.17 59.19 58.16
C GLY A 120 8.08 58.44 57.17
N THR A 121 9.28 58.96 56.92
CA THR A 121 10.31 58.30 56.10
C THR A 121 11.51 57.90 56.95
N LEU A 122 11.93 56.64 56.89
CA LEU A 122 13.22 56.18 57.39
C LEU A 122 14.14 55.92 56.20
N ARG A 123 15.14 56.79 55.98
CA ARG A 123 16.11 56.67 54.88
C ARG A 123 17.39 56.03 55.36
N ILE A 124 17.75 54.90 54.75
CA ILE A 124 18.98 54.15 54.99
C ILE A 124 20.00 54.57 53.93
N ASN A 125 21.16 55.08 54.38
CA ASN A 125 22.24 55.62 53.55
C ASN A 125 21.83 56.88 52.77
N ASN A 126 21.83 58.01 53.45
CA ASN A 126 21.36 59.28 52.91
C ASN A 126 22.18 59.84 51.72
N SER A 127 23.42 59.40 51.52
CA SER A 127 24.29 59.89 50.44
C SER A 127 24.54 58.87 49.32
N GLY A 128 24.10 57.62 49.49
CA GLY A 128 24.38 56.54 48.53
C GLY A 128 25.85 56.13 48.47
N ALA A 129 26.61 56.33 49.56
CA ALA A 129 28.01 55.95 49.61
C ALA A 129 28.17 54.42 49.73
N ALA A 130 29.25 53.86 49.22
CA ALA A 130 29.55 52.41 49.29
C ALA A 130 30.01 51.96 50.70
N ILE A 131 29.24 52.27 51.74
CA ILE A 131 29.53 51.94 53.15
C ILE A 131 28.32 51.24 53.75
N LEU A 132 28.55 50.14 54.47
CA LEU A 132 27.51 49.34 55.13
C LEU A 132 26.63 50.19 56.05
N THR A 133 25.34 50.29 55.75
CA THR A 133 24.37 51.06 56.55
C THR A 133 23.16 50.17 56.80
N GLN A 134 22.84 49.93 58.07
CA GLN A 134 22.03 48.78 58.47
C GLN A 134 20.87 49.16 59.39
N LEU A 135 19.65 48.80 59.00
CA LEU A 135 18.54 48.61 59.94
C LEU A 135 18.55 47.16 60.42
N ARG A 136 18.92 46.96 61.69
CA ARG A 136 19.09 45.65 62.31
C ARG A 136 17.94 45.34 63.26
N PHE A 137 17.44 44.09 63.27
CA PHE A 137 16.44 43.62 64.24
C PHE A 137 17.02 42.52 65.14
N PRO A 138 17.54 42.85 66.33
CA PRO A 138 18.10 41.86 67.27
C PRO A 138 17.07 40.92 67.90
N ALA A 139 15.78 41.20 67.73
CA ALA A 139 14.65 40.38 68.12
C ALA A 139 13.54 40.53 67.07
N GLY A 140 12.56 39.61 67.05
CA GLY A 140 11.46 39.66 66.09
C GLY A 140 10.70 40.99 66.15
N CYS A 141 10.55 41.67 65.00
CA CYS A 141 10.07 43.06 64.93
C CYS A 141 8.91 43.22 63.95
N ILE A 142 7.94 44.08 64.30
CA ILE A 142 6.87 44.50 63.39
C ILE A 142 7.09 45.98 63.05
N ILE A 143 7.16 46.29 61.76
CA ILE A 143 7.15 47.65 61.24
C ILE A 143 5.70 48.05 61.02
N SER A 144 5.19 48.96 61.85
CA SER A 144 3.80 49.45 61.81
C SER A 144 3.71 50.87 61.28
N GLY A 145 2.52 51.33 60.93
CA GLY A 145 2.29 52.68 60.38
C GLY A 145 2.31 52.74 58.85
N ALA A 146 1.83 53.85 58.29
CA ALA A 146 1.68 54.03 56.83
C ALA A 146 2.91 54.68 56.17
N GLY A 147 4.04 54.72 56.87
CA GLY A 147 5.27 55.37 56.43
C GLY A 147 6.06 54.55 55.41
N ARG A 148 7.25 55.07 55.06
CA ARG A 148 8.16 54.50 54.07
C ARG A 148 9.55 54.24 54.66
N ILE A 149 10.14 53.09 54.36
CA ILE A 149 11.59 52.88 54.45
C ILE A 149 12.17 53.06 53.05
N GLU A 150 13.17 53.93 52.93
CA GLU A 150 13.91 54.23 51.71
C GLU A 150 15.32 53.65 51.79
N LEU A 151 15.61 52.67 50.95
CA LEU A 151 16.96 52.14 50.77
C LEU A 151 17.65 52.91 49.64
N ASN A 152 18.85 53.42 49.90
CA ASN A 152 19.64 54.14 48.91
C ASN A 152 21.07 53.58 48.87
N ALA A 153 21.19 52.30 48.51
CA ALA A 153 22.48 51.64 48.32
C ALA A 153 23.19 52.17 47.07
N GLU A 154 24.53 52.12 47.08
CA GLU A 154 25.42 52.23 45.91
C GLU A 154 25.21 51.04 44.94
N ALA A 155 25.43 51.25 43.63
CA ALA A 155 25.01 50.33 42.57
C ALA A 155 25.65 48.96 42.66
N SER A 156 26.95 48.95 42.94
CA SER A 156 27.79 47.75 42.99
C SER A 156 27.81 47.11 44.38
N THR A 157 27.32 47.82 45.40
CA THR A 157 27.40 47.40 46.80
C THR A 157 26.02 47.45 47.45
N LEU A 158 25.17 46.44 47.20
CA LEU A 158 23.79 46.43 47.72
C LEU A 158 23.69 46.48 49.26
N ASP A 159 24.69 45.97 49.98
CA ASP A 159 24.73 46.05 51.45
C ASP A 159 25.13 47.45 51.97
N SER A 160 25.40 48.42 51.09
CA SER A 160 25.54 49.80 51.53
C SER A 160 24.23 50.42 52.04
N ALA A 161 23.07 49.81 51.76
CA ALA A 161 21.81 50.05 52.47
C ALA A 161 21.03 48.74 52.60
N PHE A 162 20.83 48.23 53.82
CA PHE A 162 20.16 46.96 54.02
C PHE A 162 19.35 46.86 55.32
N ILE A 163 18.41 45.92 55.31
CA ILE A 163 17.59 45.53 56.47
C ILE A 163 17.90 44.06 56.79
N SER A 164 18.14 43.74 58.06
CA SER A 164 18.38 42.35 58.47
C SER A 164 17.93 42.03 59.89
N PRO A 165 17.30 40.86 60.13
CA PRO A 165 17.15 40.32 61.47
C PRO A 165 18.44 39.66 61.96
N ASP A 166 18.58 39.52 63.28
CA ASP A 166 19.52 38.56 63.86
C ASP A 166 19.03 37.12 63.60
N LEU A 167 19.98 36.18 63.61
CA LEU A 167 19.70 34.78 63.33
C LEU A 167 18.57 34.23 64.22
N GLY A 168 17.58 33.60 63.60
CA GLY A 168 16.44 32.98 64.28
C GLY A 168 15.22 33.89 64.45
N PHE A 169 15.31 35.16 64.06
CA PHE A 169 14.17 36.09 64.11
C PHE A 169 13.59 36.39 62.73
N ASN A 170 12.28 36.61 62.69
CA ASN A 170 11.58 37.16 61.54
C ASN A 170 11.27 38.65 61.77
N TRP A 171 10.98 39.36 60.69
CA TRP A 171 10.45 40.72 60.79
C TRP A 171 9.28 40.92 59.84
N THR A 172 8.36 41.80 60.22
CA THR A 172 7.10 42.02 59.50
C THR A 172 7.05 43.42 58.91
N ASN A 173 6.85 43.52 57.59
CA ASN A 173 6.40 44.76 56.94
C ASN A 173 4.88 44.86 57.12
N GLY A 174 4.42 45.68 58.06
CA GLY A 174 3.01 45.75 58.45
C GLY A 174 2.08 46.36 57.39
N PRO A 175 0.76 46.23 57.55
CA PRO A 175 -0.22 46.76 56.61
C PRO A 175 -0.06 48.27 56.39
N GLY A 176 -0.09 48.69 55.14
CA GLY A 176 0.03 50.11 54.75
C GLY A 176 1.47 50.66 54.73
N HIS A 177 2.45 49.96 55.29
CA HIS A 177 3.86 50.38 55.27
C HIS A 177 4.51 50.06 53.91
N THR A 178 5.45 50.91 53.47
CA THR A 178 6.19 50.75 52.21
C THR A 178 7.69 50.60 52.45
N ILE A 179 8.32 49.60 51.84
CA ILE A 179 9.78 49.46 51.74
C ILE A 179 10.15 49.61 50.28
N ALA A 180 11.01 50.56 49.96
CA ALA A 180 11.33 50.84 48.57
C ALA A 180 12.73 51.45 48.39
N GLY A 181 13.15 51.62 47.14
CA GLY A 181 14.49 52.07 46.78
C GLY A 181 15.38 50.95 46.23
N ALA A 182 16.67 51.01 46.57
CA ALA A 182 17.72 50.10 46.12
C ALA A 182 18.60 49.67 47.29
N GLY A 183 18.89 48.38 47.40
CA GLY A 183 19.60 47.79 48.55
C GLY A 183 19.27 46.32 48.72
N ARG A 184 19.53 45.77 49.93
CA ARG A 184 19.25 44.37 50.24
C ARG A 184 18.30 44.18 51.41
N LEU A 185 17.38 43.22 51.27
CA LEU A 185 16.46 42.78 52.33
C LEU A 185 16.81 41.35 52.73
N TYR A 186 17.25 41.15 53.97
CA TYR A 186 17.48 39.82 54.54
C TYR A 186 16.24 39.32 55.27
N GLY A 187 15.85 38.06 55.00
CA GLY A 187 14.72 37.39 55.64
C GLY A 187 15.10 36.52 56.85
N PRO A 188 14.13 35.82 57.46
CA PRO A 188 12.73 35.67 57.00
C PRO A 188 11.85 36.92 57.17
N ILE A 189 11.06 37.25 56.13
CA ILE A 189 10.17 38.42 56.07
C ILE A 189 8.70 37.97 56.05
N ILE A 190 7.85 38.56 56.90
CA ILE A 190 6.39 38.50 56.74
C ILE A 190 5.95 39.81 56.08
N ASN A 191 5.48 39.75 54.83
CA ASN A 191 5.06 40.95 54.11
C ASN A 191 3.52 41.10 54.12
N GLN A 192 3.05 42.17 54.75
CA GLN A 192 1.64 42.61 54.75
C GLN A 192 1.49 44.02 54.12
N GLY A 193 2.60 44.73 53.89
CA GLY A 193 2.68 46.02 53.23
C GLY A 193 3.24 45.94 51.80
N ALA A 194 3.80 47.04 51.31
CA ALA A 194 4.43 47.12 49.98
C ALA A 194 5.95 46.96 50.05
N ILE A 195 6.52 46.16 49.15
CA ILE A 195 7.95 46.10 48.84
C ILE A 195 8.11 46.48 47.35
N ALA A 196 8.80 47.58 47.05
CA ALA A 196 8.88 48.12 45.69
C ALA A 196 10.30 48.48 45.25
N ALA A 197 10.77 47.88 44.16
CA ALA A 197 11.95 48.36 43.42
C ALA A 197 11.52 49.52 42.50
N ASP A 198 11.57 50.74 43.02
CA ASP A 198 11.00 51.96 42.42
C ASP A 198 12.05 52.94 41.86
N LEU A 199 13.31 52.54 41.78
CA LEU A 199 14.39 53.36 41.22
C LEU A 199 14.90 52.78 39.90
N THR A 200 14.78 53.53 38.80
CA THR A 200 15.18 53.10 37.45
C THR A 200 16.62 52.63 37.38
N GLY A 201 16.84 51.41 36.87
CA GLY A 201 18.17 50.81 36.70
C GLY A 201 18.89 50.46 38.00
N ARG A 202 18.22 50.60 39.16
CA ARG A 202 18.76 50.22 40.46
C ARG A 202 18.15 48.91 40.94
N THR A 203 18.90 48.17 41.75
CA THR A 203 18.50 46.86 42.25
C THR A 203 18.02 46.93 43.70
N LEU A 204 16.84 46.36 43.96
CA LEU A 204 16.41 45.91 45.27
C LEU A 204 16.50 44.38 45.28
N GLN A 205 17.34 43.81 46.14
CA GLN A 205 17.56 42.37 46.21
C GLN A 205 16.92 41.80 47.48
N ILE A 206 16.15 40.73 47.32
CA ILE A 206 15.62 39.92 48.42
C ILE A 206 16.56 38.73 48.62
N ALA A 207 17.14 38.64 49.81
CA ALA A 207 18.10 37.62 50.24
C ALA A 207 17.56 36.87 51.47
N GLY A 208 16.47 36.13 51.29
CA GLY A 208 15.81 35.32 52.31
C GLY A 208 14.34 35.07 52.01
N ASP A 209 13.73 34.16 52.78
CA ASP A 209 12.34 33.76 52.56
C ASP A 209 11.36 34.91 52.86
N VAL A 210 10.31 35.01 52.05
CA VAL A 210 9.23 36.00 52.18
C VAL A 210 7.88 35.31 52.18
N GLN A 211 7.15 35.42 53.28
CA GLN A 211 5.73 35.06 53.36
C GLN A 211 4.88 36.30 53.08
N ASN A 212 4.39 36.44 51.86
CA ASN A 212 3.59 37.57 51.42
C ASN A 212 2.10 37.36 51.76
N SER A 213 1.73 37.77 52.97
CA SER A 213 0.42 37.55 53.60
C SER A 213 -0.50 38.76 53.42
N GLY A 214 -0.82 39.10 52.17
CA GLY A 214 -1.69 40.24 51.82
C GLY A 214 -0.95 41.51 51.39
N GLY A 215 0.38 41.51 51.39
CA GLY A 215 1.19 42.57 50.83
C GLY A 215 1.42 42.48 49.31
N THR A 216 2.05 43.51 48.75
CA THR A 216 2.44 43.58 47.34
C THR A 216 3.96 43.62 47.21
N ILE A 217 4.52 42.84 46.29
CA ILE A 217 5.93 42.92 45.91
C ILE A 217 6.00 43.37 44.44
N ALA A 218 6.73 44.44 44.12
CA ALA A 218 6.73 44.97 42.77
C ALA A 218 8.09 45.50 42.29
N ALA A 219 8.49 45.13 41.08
CA ALA A 219 9.45 45.89 40.29
C ALA A 219 8.67 46.98 39.55
N THR A 220 8.68 48.21 40.07
CA THR A 220 7.85 49.32 39.55
C THR A 220 8.58 50.10 38.48
N LEU A 221 9.86 50.45 38.75
CA LEU A 221 10.76 51.16 37.82
C LEU A 221 12.15 50.51 37.76
N GLY A 222 12.55 49.79 38.82
CA GLY A 222 13.89 49.21 38.98
C GLY A 222 13.96 47.71 38.71
N ILE A 223 15.00 47.09 39.28
CA ILE A 223 15.27 45.65 39.21
C ILE A 223 14.97 45.04 40.58
N LEU A 224 14.06 44.07 40.63
CA LEU A 224 13.82 43.23 41.79
C LEU A 224 14.55 41.89 41.60
N GLU A 225 15.54 41.60 42.44
CA GLU A 225 16.30 40.36 42.37
C GLU A 225 15.94 39.41 43.50
N LEU A 226 15.78 38.13 43.16
CA LEU A 226 15.72 37.02 44.11
C LEU A 226 17.09 36.34 44.11
N ALA A 227 17.72 36.31 45.27
CA ALA A 227 19.06 35.79 45.46
C ALA A 227 19.20 35.01 46.77
N GLN A 228 20.33 34.32 46.94
CA GLN A 228 20.75 33.65 48.17
C GLN A 228 19.71 32.66 48.71
N GLY A 229 19.01 31.93 47.84
CA GLY A 229 18.02 30.93 48.27
C GLY A 229 16.64 31.50 48.57
N ALA A 230 16.36 32.77 48.26
CA ALA A 230 15.10 33.42 48.60
C ALA A 230 13.86 32.69 48.06
N ARG A 231 12.93 32.30 48.93
CA ARG A 231 11.62 31.74 48.55
C ARG A 231 10.48 32.70 48.87
N LEU A 232 9.75 33.10 47.84
CA LEU A 232 8.55 33.92 47.97
C LEU A 232 7.31 33.02 47.96
N SER A 233 6.40 33.26 48.88
CA SER A 233 5.11 32.55 48.94
C SER A 233 3.94 33.49 49.23
N GLY A 234 2.79 33.24 48.60
CA GLY A 234 1.56 34.01 48.83
C GLY A 234 1.48 35.35 48.09
N GLY A 235 0.28 35.95 48.07
CA GLY A 235 0.03 37.31 47.56
C GLY A 235 0.41 37.53 46.08
N SER A 236 0.77 38.77 45.73
CA SER A 236 1.06 39.17 44.34
C SER A 236 2.48 39.68 44.13
N VAL A 237 3.10 39.31 43.01
CA VAL A 237 4.36 39.88 42.51
C VAL A 237 4.15 40.48 41.12
N THR A 238 4.57 41.74 40.93
CA THR A 238 4.39 42.45 39.65
C THR A 238 5.72 43.00 39.13
N ALA A 239 6.03 42.76 37.86
CA ALA A 239 7.06 43.47 37.12
C ALA A 239 6.40 44.37 36.08
N ASN A 240 6.48 45.68 36.27
CA ASN A 240 5.93 46.66 35.33
C ASN A 240 6.72 46.67 34.02
N PRO A 241 6.13 47.12 32.90
CA PRO A 241 6.86 47.33 31.66
C PRO A 241 8.10 48.22 31.88
N GLY A 242 9.28 47.75 31.46
CA GLY A 242 10.56 48.45 31.64
C GLY A 242 11.25 48.19 32.98
N ALA A 243 10.57 47.58 33.95
CA ALA A 243 11.18 47.04 35.17
C ALA A 243 11.52 45.55 34.98
N SER A 244 12.37 44.99 35.85
CA SER A 244 12.81 43.60 35.75
C SER A 244 12.63 42.88 37.07
N LEU A 245 12.02 41.69 37.06
CA LEU A 245 12.09 40.73 38.14
C LEU A 245 12.96 39.55 37.70
N ARG A 246 13.99 39.22 38.48
CA ARG A 246 14.97 38.19 38.08
C ARG A 246 15.40 37.30 39.24
N ALA A 247 15.41 35.99 39.01
CA ALA A 247 16.12 35.03 39.85
C ALA A 247 17.56 34.90 39.34
N ILE A 248 18.55 35.20 40.19
CA ILE A 248 19.96 35.24 39.78
C ILE A 248 20.78 34.03 40.26
N ASP A 249 20.27 33.27 41.23
CA ASP A 249 20.84 32.02 41.73
C ASP A 249 19.70 31.01 42.06
N GLN A 250 19.78 30.27 43.16
CA GLN A 250 18.66 29.47 43.62
C GLN A 250 17.59 30.37 44.26
N ALA A 251 16.39 30.41 43.68
CA ALA A 251 15.25 31.14 44.21
C ALA A 251 13.96 30.30 44.11
N GLY A 252 12.91 30.65 44.86
CA GLY A 252 11.64 29.94 44.83
C GLY A 252 10.40 30.83 44.76
N LEU A 253 9.36 30.35 44.08
CA LEU A 253 8.03 30.98 44.01
C LEU A 253 6.95 29.93 44.34
N ALA A 254 5.98 30.27 45.18
CA ALA A 254 4.90 29.35 45.57
C ALA A 254 3.58 30.06 45.85
N SER A 255 2.46 29.54 45.32
CA SER A 255 1.10 30.06 45.62
C SER A 255 0.96 31.59 45.44
N MET A 256 1.31 32.12 44.27
CA MET A 256 1.34 33.57 44.01
C MET A 256 0.53 33.96 42.77
N THR A 257 0.08 35.21 42.73
CA THR A 257 -0.38 35.88 41.50
C THR A 257 0.76 36.69 40.91
N LEU A 258 1.14 36.42 39.67
CA LEU A 258 2.29 37.00 38.98
C LEU A 258 1.83 37.89 37.83
N SER A 259 2.56 38.99 37.61
CA SER A 259 2.35 39.87 36.47
C SER A 259 3.68 40.33 35.89
N GLY A 260 3.81 40.32 34.56
CA GLY A 260 5.01 40.77 33.84
C GLY A 260 6.06 39.70 33.59
N LEU A 261 7.26 40.12 33.18
CA LEU A 261 8.38 39.24 32.84
C LEU A 261 9.15 38.84 34.09
N ILE A 262 9.38 37.53 34.25
CA ILE A 262 10.19 36.94 35.32
C ILE A 262 11.37 36.24 34.65
N GLY A 263 12.56 36.82 34.75
CA GLY A 263 13.78 36.24 34.20
C GLY A 263 14.41 35.22 35.15
N VAL A 264 14.88 34.10 34.61
CA VAL A 264 15.82 33.20 35.30
C VAL A 264 17.17 33.38 34.62
N ALA A 265 18.13 33.89 35.38
CA ALA A 265 19.48 34.18 34.88
C ALA A 265 20.20 32.90 34.43
N PRO A 266 21.19 32.99 33.53
CA PRO A 266 21.99 31.84 33.15
C PRO A 266 22.63 31.14 34.35
N GLY A 267 22.44 29.82 34.45
CA GLY A 267 22.98 29.01 35.54
C GLY A 267 22.16 29.08 36.84
N ALA A 268 21.09 29.87 36.88
CA ALA A 268 20.20 29.95 38.04
C ALA A 268 19.18 28.79 38.06
N ARG A 269 18.63 28.51 39.25
CA ARG A 269 17.61 27.49 39.50
C ARG A 269 16.40 28.13 40.16
N LEU A 270 15.27 28.16 39.46
CA LEU A 270 13.99 28.60 40.02
C LEU A 270 13.18 27.39 40.51
N GLU A 271 12.90 27.33 41.81
CA GLU A 271 12.02 26.35 42.43
C GLU A 271 10.56 26.80 42.35
N ILE A 272 9.71 26.01 41.72
CA ILE A 272 8.26 26.18 41.74
C ILE A 272 7.73 25.33 42.91
N GLY A 273 7.34 26.01 43.98
CA GLY A 273 6.80 25.40 45.20
C GLY A 273 5.32 25.07 45.10
N ALA A 274 4.74 24.66 46.24
CA ALA A 274 3.36 24.17 46.27
C ALA A 274 2.33 25.23 45.88
N GLY A 275 1.26 24.78 45.22
CA GLY A 275 0.11 25.61 44.83
C GLY A 275 0.20 26.19 43.43
N SER A 276 -0.60 27.22 43.14
CA SER A 276 -0.72 27.78 41.79
C SER A 276 0.10 29.06 41.61
N LEU A 277 0.84 29.15 40.50
CA LEU A 277 1.37 30.40 39.97
C LEU A 277 0.39 30.90 38.89
N THR A 278 -0.37 31.94 39.21
CA THR A 278 -1.48 32.45 38.38
C THR A 278 -1.21 33.87 37.87
N GLY A 279 -2.10 34.45 37.05
CA GLY A 279 -2.00 35.82 36.56
C GLY A 279 -1.51 35.95 35.11
N THR A 280 -0.89 37.08 34.78
CA THR A 280 -0.45 37.44 33.41
C THR A 280 1.06 37.64 33.37
N PHE A 281 1.80 36.54 33.23
CA PHE A 281 3.25 36.54 33.36
C PHE A 281 3.95 35.71 32.28
N ASP A 282 5.23 36.01 32.04
CA ASP A 282 6.13 35.16 31.26
C ASP A 282 7.32 34.76 32.12
N LEU A 283 7.42 33.47 32.46
CA LEU A 283 8.59 32.90 33.11
C LEU A 283 9.63 32.58 32.04
N LYS A 284 10.63 33.43 31.89
CA LYS A 284 11.68 33.30 30.87
C LYS A 284 12.92 32.59 31.45
N ILE A 285 13.08 31.33 31.08
CA ILE A 285 14.19 30.48 31.50
C ILE A 285 15.38 30.72 30.56
N ASN A 286 16.55 31.01 31.15
CA ASN A 286 17.75 31.44 30.43
C ASN A 286 17.49 32.75 29.67
N ASP A 287 17.21 33.81 30.43
CA ASP A 287 16.77 35.11 29.92
C ASP A 287 17.68 35.75 28.85
N THR A 288 18.97 35.40 28.82
CA THR A 288 19.96 35.86 27.83
C THR A 288 20.36 34.83 26.77
N GLY A 289 20.01 33.55 26.92
CA GLY A 289 20.37 32.49 25.98
C GLY A 289 21.83 32.03 26.06
N ALA A 290 22.49 32.29 27.20
CA ALA A 290 23.86 31.86 27.42
C ALA A 290 23.96 30.33 27.52
N ASN A 291 25.13 29.79 27.20
CA ASN A 291 25.37 28.35 27.29
C ASN A 291 25.65 27.93 28.75
N SER A 292 24.61 27.98 29.59
CA SER A 292 24.67 27.60 31.01
C SER A 292 23.36 26.94 31.42
N GLY A 293 23.45 25.81 32.13
CA GLY A 293 22.30 25.00 32.56
C GLY A 293 21.36 25.79 33.47
N THR A 294 20.27 26.31 32.89
CA THR A 294 19.31 27.15 33.60
C THR A 294 17.99 26.42 33.73
N GLN A 295 17.43 26.37 34.94
CA GLN A 295 16.32 25.45 35.24
C GLN A 295 15.17 26.14 35.97
N ALA A 296 13.94 25.80 35.60
CA ALA A 296 12.78 25.93 36.46
C ALA A 296 12.31 24.52 36.86
N ILE A 297 12.19 24.27 38.17
CA ILE A 297 11.92 22.93 38.71
C ILE A 297 10.74 22.97 39.66
N ALA A 298 9.70 22.18 39.39
CA ALA A 298 8.63 21.95 40.35
C ALA A 298 9.07 21.01 41.47
N VAL A 299 9.34 21.58 42.65
CA VAL A 299 9.80 20.85 43.85
C VAL A 299 8.63 20.39 44.75
N ALA A 300 7.41 20.83 44.44
CA ALA A 300 6.18 20.37 45.07
C ALA A 300 5.03 20.41 44.04
N ALA A 301 3.89 19.78 44.36
CA ALA A 301 2.72 19.78 43.51
C ALA A 301 2.29 21.23 43.17
N ALA A 302 2.45 21.58 41.89
CA ALA A 302 2.29 22.93 41.40
C ALA A 302 1.37 23.01 40.19
N THR A 303 0.74 24.17 40.02
CA THR A 303 -0.01 24.54 38.82
C THR A 303 0.56 25.81 38.21
N LEU A 304 0.82 25.82 36.90
CA LEU A 304 1.16 27.03 36.16
C LEU A 304 -0.06 27.53 35.37
N GLY A 305 -0.48 28.78 35.59
CA GLY A 305 -1.61 29.40 34.91
C GLY A 305 -2.96 29.26 35.62
N GLY A 306 -4.06 29.38 34.87
CA GLY A 306 -5.43 29.26 35.40
C GLY A 306 -6.12 30.57 35.82
N GLY A 307 -5.51 31.74 35.57
CA GLY A 307 -6.05 33.05 35.94
C GLY A 307 -5.76 34.20 34.96
N GLY A 308 -5.38 33.90 33.71
CA GLY A 308 -4.98 34.89 32.70
C GLY A 308 -4.09 34.27 31.61
N THR A 309 -3.62 35.09 30.67
CA THR A 309 -2.63 34.67 29.65
C THR A 309 -1.24 34.62 30.26
N SER A 310 -0.63 33.45 30.32
CA SER A 310 0.72 33.28 30.88
C SER A 310 1.58 32.36 30.02
N ALA A 311 2.90 32.43 30.19
CA ALA A 311 3.83 31.59 29.47
C ALA A 311 5.01 31.14 30.33
N THR A 312 5.59 30.01 29.95
CA THR A 312 6.95 29.61 30.31
C THR A 312 7.77 29.58 29.03
N SER A 313 8.69 30.51 28.88
CA SER A 313 9.52 30.67 27.68
C SER A 313 10.92 30.12 27.92
N LEU A 314 11.24 28.98 27.30
CA LEU A 314 12.58 28.41 27.33
C LEU A 314 13.43 29.06 26.25
N ASN A 315 14.63 29.53 26.60
CA ASN A 315 15.54 30.18 25.66
C ASN A 315 16.92 29.53 25.71
N ALA A 316 16.98 28.25 25.34
CA ALA A 316 18.25 27.53 25.22
C ALA A 316 19.21 28.21 24.24
N ASN A 317 20.49 27.94 24.43
CA ASN A 317 21.58 28.26 23.53
C ASN A 317 21.49 27.43 22.22
N PRO A 318 21.92 27.98 21.07
CA PRO A 318 22.00 27.26 19.80
C PRO A 318 22.68 25.90 19.83
N SER A 319 23.78 25.76 20.57
CA SER A 319 24.59 24.54 20.61
C SER A 319 24.22 23.56 21.72
N ASP A 320 23.34 23.96 22.65
CA ASP A 320 23.02 23.15 23.82
C ASP A 320 21.57 23.34 24.28
N LEU A 321 20.75 22.30 24.16
CA LEU A 321 19.36 22.31 24.63
C LEU A 321 19.23 22.22 26.16
N ASP A 322 20.26 21.75 26.87
CA ASP A 322 20.27 21.66 28.35
C ASP A 322 20.47 23.02 29.02
N SER A 323 20.84 24.05 28.25
CA SER A 323 20.96 25.41 28.77
C SER A 323 19.62 26.07 29.14
N ALA A 324 18.47 25.49 28.79
CA ALA A 324 17.15 25.91 29.31
C ALA A 324 16.25 24.69 29.56
N ILE A 325 15.88 24.47 30.82
CA ILE A 325 15.18 23.27 31.28
C ILE A 325 13.93 23.61 32.09
N LEU A 326 12.83 22.93 31.79
CA LEU A 326 11.66 22.81 32.67
C LEU A 326 11.57 21.38 33.21
N ALA A 327 11.64 21.20 34.53
CA ALA A 327 11.65 19.90 35.19
C ALA A 327 10.68 19.83 36.37
N SER A 328 10.48 18.62 36.90
CA SER A 328 9.70 18.39 38.11
C SER A 328 10.33 17.27 38.94
N GLU A 329 10.52 17.53 40.23
CA GLU A 329 10.97 16.56 41.23
C GLU A 329 9.78 15.98 42.04
N SER A 330 8.58 16.55 41.87
CA SER A 330 7.40 16.26 42.69
C SER A 330 6.30 15.48 41.95
N GLY A 331 6.58 15.00 40.75
CA GLY A 331 5.63 14.33 39.86
C GLY A 331 5.05 15.26 38.81
N THR A 332 3.78 15.10 38.45
CA THR A 332 3.16 15.83 37.34
C THR A 332 2.94 17.31 37.64
N LEU A 333 3.45 18.17 36.76
CA LEU A 333 3.20 19.61 36.76
C LEU A 333 1.87 19.90 36.05
N THR A 334 0.92 20.53 36.75
CA THR A 334 -0.38 20.85 36.16
C THR A 334 -0.28 22.16 35.37
N ILE A 335 -0.71 22.14 34.12
CA ILE A 335 -0.79 23.32 33.27
C ILE A 335 -2.25 23.75 33.19
N GLY A 336 -2.54 24.92 33.77
CA GLY A 336 -3.86 25.54 33.74
C GLY A 336 -4.18 26.14 32.38
N SER A 337 -5.47 26.42 32.15
CA SER A 337 -5.92 27.10 30.94
C SER A 337 -5.21 28.46 30.75
N GLY A 338 -4.92 28.81 29.49
CA GLY A 338 -4.26 30.05 29.12
C GLY A 338 -2.74 30.09 29.35
N HIS A 339 -2.13 29.01 29.85
CA HIS A 339 -0.67 28.90 29.99
C HIS A 339 -0.03 28.20 28.79
N THR A 340 0.99 28.81 28.20
CA THR A 340 1.75 28.23 27.07
C THR A 340 3.21 27.99 27.46
N ILE A 341 3.70 26.77 27.27
CA ILE A 341 5.13 26.47 27.32
C ILE A 341 5.68 26.64 25.90
N ARG A 342 6.71 27.47 25.71
CA ARG A 342 7.20 27.84 24.37
C ARG A 342 8.71 28.02 24.31
N GLY A 343 9.24 28.20 23.11
CA GLY A 343 10.65 28.54 22.89
C GLY A 343 11.50 27.34 22.46
N THR A 344 12.67 27.19 23.07
CA THR A 344 13.71 26.20 22.74
C THR A 344 14.36 25.67 24.01
N GLY A 345 14.59 24.36 24.12
CA GLY A 345 15.17 23.73 25.31
C GLY A 345 14.56 22.36 25.59
N ARG A 346 14.64 21.89 26.83
CA ARG A 346 14.13 20.57 27.26
C ARG A 346 13.05 20.66 28.34
N ILE A 347 12.02 19.85 28.19
CA ILE A 347 10.93 19.68 29.14
C ILE A 347 11.00 18.26 29.70
N TYR A 348 11.56 18.12 30.90
CA TYR A 348 11.59 16.85 31.65
C TYR A 348 10.35 16.66 32.55
N ALA A 349 9.63 17.74 32.84
CA ALA A 349 8.45 17.68 33.70
C ALA A 349 7.34 16.84 33.02
N PRO A 350 6.76 15.84 33.69
CA PRO A 350 5.48 15.28 33.26
C PRO A 350 4.41 16.36 33.35
N LEU A 351 3.57 16.50 32.33
CA LEU A 351 2.58 17.57 32.22
C LEU A 351 1.15 17.01 32.17
N ALA A 352 0.21 17.66 32.85
CA ALA A 352 -1.22 17.36 32.75
C ALA A 352 -2.09 18.63 32.80
N GLY A 353 -3.41 18.49 32.71
CA GLY A 353 -4.36 19.60 32.67
C GLY A 353 -4.70 19.98 31.24
N VAL A 354 -4.39 21.21 30.83
CA VAL A 354 -4.61 21.72 29.47
C VAL A 354 -3.27 22.20 28.87
N PRO A 355 -2.23 21.33 28.82
CA PRO A 355 -0.91 21.75 28.40
C PRO A 355 -0.94 22.27 26.96
N THR A 356 -0.43 23.48 26.74
CA THR A 356 -0.19 24.05 25.41
C THR A 356 1.31 24.20 25.24
N ILE A 357 1.93 23.37 24.38
CA ILE A 357 3.37 23.36 24.12
C ILE A 357 3.61 23.85 22.69
N ASN A 358 4.40 24.91 22.51
CA ASN A 358 4.63 25.51 21.20
C ASN A 358 6.12 25.75 20.91
N ALA A 359 6.69 24.93 20.03
CA ALA A 359 7.98 25.20 19.40
C ALA A 359 7.80 26.35 18.39
N ASN A 360 8.07 27.57 18.84
CA ASN A 360 7.75 28.81 18.12
C ASN A 360 9.00 29.61 17.71
N VAL A 361 10.17 28.99 17.67
CA VAL A 361 11.42 29.64 17.27
C VAL A 361 11.95 28.95 16.02
N ALA A 362 12.11 29.74 14.95
CA ALA A 362 12.53 29.24 13.64
C ALA A 362 13.87 28.51 13.71
N SER A 363 13.98 27.37 13.00
CA SER A 363 15.19 26.54 12.92
C SER A 363 15.75 26.06 14.26
N ARG A 364 14.94 26.06 15.33
CA ARG A 364 15.34 25.63 16.68
C ARG A 364 14.43 24.51 17.18
N GLU A 365 14.93 23.78 18.18
CA GLU A 365 14.26 22.60 18.73
C GLU A 365 13.74 22.86 20.15
N LEU A 366 12.51 22.42 20.41
CA LEU A 366 11.93 22.24 21.73
C LEU A 366 11.69 20.74 21.94
N GLU A 367 12.26 20.19 23.00
CA GLU A 367 12.23 18.77 23.31
C GLU A 367 11.33 18.47 24.49
N VAL A 368 10.44 17.49 24.32
CA VAL A 368 9.63 16.92 25.40
C VAL A 368 10.20 15.56 25.78
N LEU A 369 10.54 15.39 27.04
CA LEU A 369 11.13 14.18 27.65
C LEU A 369 10.28 13.61 28.79
N GLY A 370 9.33 14.38 29.31
CA GLY A 370 8.32 13.91 30.27
C GLY A 370 7.01 13.51 29.60
N ASP A 371 6.22 12.66 30.26
CA ASP A 371 4.88 12.28 29.81
C ASP A 371 3.96 13.51 29.70
N VAL A 372 3.08 13.53 28.70
CA VAL A 372 2.13 14.63 28.47
C VAL A 372 0.72 14.09 28.38
N ASP A 373 -0.11 14.42 29.36
CA ASP A 373 -1.54 14.17 29.36
C ASP A 373 -2.30 15.42 28.87
N MET A 374 -2.80 15.34 27.64
CA MET A 374 -3.60 16.36 26.96
C MET A 374 -5.10 16.02 26.95
N SER A 375 -5.54 15.04 27.72
CA SER A 375 -6.96 14.62 27.78
C SER A 375 -7.91 15.73 28.21
N GLY A 376 -7.42 16.74 28.94
CA GLY A 376 -8.16 17.95 29.30
C GLY A 376 -8.30 18.99 28.18
N GLY A 377 -7.85 18.71 26.95
CA GLY A 377 -7.92 19.62 25.79
C GLY A 377 -6.61 20.32 25.44
N GLY A 378 -5.47 19.72 25.79
CA GLY A 378 -4.13 20.26 25.49
C GLY A 378 -3.70 20.11 24.02
N SER A 379 -2.64 20.82 23.65
CA SER A 379 -2.04 20.75 22.30
C SER A 379 -0.51 20.86 22.35
N MET A 380 0.14 20.22 21.40
CA MET A 380 1.56 20.45 21.09
C MET A 380 1.71 20.84 19.62
N SER A 381 2.49 21.88 19.36
CA SER A 381 2.66 22.43 18.01
C SER A 381 4.08 22.90 17.72
N ALA A 382 4.53 22.73 16.49
CA ALA A 382 5.65 23.50 15.94
C ALA A 382 5.09 24.53 14.94
N THR A 383 5.27 25.82 15.18
CA THR A 383 4.53 26.88 14.45
C THR A 383 5.40 27.77 13.57
N SER A 384 6.70 27.83 13.83
CA SER A 384 7.63 28.65 13.03
C SER A 384 8.34 27.83 11.96
N ALA A 385 8.68 28.44 10.83
CA ALA A 385 9.42 27.76 9.76
C ALA A 385 10.73 27.16 10.30
N GLY A 386 10.99 25.89 10.01
CA GLY A 386 12.15 25.13 10.50
C GLY A 386 12.12 24.79 11.99
N SER A 387 11.13 25.25 12.77
CA SER A 387 11.00 24.87 14.19
C SER A 387 10.69 23.38 14.32
N ILE A 388 11.24 22.77 15.36
CA ILE A 388 11.13 21.33 15.63
C ILE A 388 10.54 21.14 17.02
N LEU A 389 9.43 20.42 17.10
CA LEU A 389 8.93 19.86 18.35
C LEU A 389 9.29 18.38 18.39
N SER A 390 10.20 18.00 19.30
CA SER A 390 10.71 16.63 19.39
C SER A 390 10.19 15.90 20.62
N LEU A 391 9.83 14.62 20.44
CA LEU A 391 9.55 13.69 21.53
C LEU A 391 10.78 12.81 21.80
N GLY A 392 11.19 12.78 23.07
CA GLY A 392 12.29 12.00 23.59
C GLY A 392 11.94 10.52 23.80
N ASN A 393 12.85 9.80 24.46
CA ASN A 393 12.68 8.37 24.71
C ASN A 393 11.59 8.11 25.77
N SER A 394 10.76 7.08 25.55
CA SER A 394 9.72 6.60 26.47
C SER A 394 8.61 7.60 26.83
N VAL A 395 8.47 8.71 26.11
CA VAL A 395 7.40 9.69 26.36
C VAL A 395 6.04 9.10 26.00
N THR A 396 5.08 9.19 26.92
CA THR A 396 3.66 8.90 26.65
C THR A 396 2.91 10.20 26.41
N VAL A 397 2.24 10.30 25.26
CA VAL A 397 1.34 11.39 24.93
C VAL A 397 -0.09 10.87 24.93
N THR A 398 -0.96 11.43 25.77
CA THR A 398 -2.37 10.99 25.88
C THR A 398 -3.31 12.10 25.45
N GLY A 399 -4.23 11.79 24.52
CA GLY A 399 -5.23 12.74 24.03
C GLY A 399 -4.65 13.91 23.21
N GLY A 400 -5.45 14.96 23.04
CA GLY A 400 -5.09 16.24 22.41
C GLY A 400 -4.62 16.14 20.96
N SER A 401 -3.89 17.18 20.51
CA SER A 401 -3.33 17.25 19.16
C SER A 401 -1.82 17.49 19.17
N LEU A 402 -1.09 16.81 18.28
CA LEU A 402 0.29 17.08 17.91
C LEU A 402 0.31 17.60 16.45
N SER A 403 0.81 18.82 16.27
CA SER A 403 0.73 19.52 14.98
C SER A 403 2.06 20.14 14.54
N ALA A 404 2.26 20.24 13.23
CA ALA A 404 3.36 20.98 12.63
C ALA A 404 2.83 21.93 11.54
N GLY A 405 3.13 23.23 11.68
CA GLY A 405 2.83 24.24 10.68
C GLY A 405 3.65 24.06 9.40
N ALA A 406 3.33 24.85 8.37
CA ALA A 406 4.06 24.78 7.10
C ALA A 406 5.57 25.04 7.30
N GLY A 407 6.40 24.09 6.85
CA GLY A 407 7.85 24.14 7.02
C GLY A 407 8.36 23.87 8.44
N ALA A 408 7.49 23.59 9.40
CA ALA A 408 7.84 23.11 10.74
C ALA A 408 7.71 21.58 10.82
N PHE A 409 8.26 20.97 11.87
CA PHE A 409 8.27 19.52 12.01
C PHE A 409 7.93 19.08 13.44
N GLY A 410 7.01 18.12 13.56
CA GLY A 410 6.95 17.25 14.74
C GLY A 410 7.92 16.09 14.53
N ARG A 411 8.64 15.67 15.55
CA ARG A 411 9.73 14.70 15.38
C ARG A 411 9.80 13.69 16.52
N ILE A 412 9.91 12.42 16.16
CA ILE A 412 10.33 11.36 17.06
C ILE A 412 11.84 11.21 16.88
N ARG A 413 12.61 11.36 17.97
CA ARG A 413 14.08 11.27 17.90
C ARG A 413 14.54 9.87 17.51
N SER A 414 15.73 9.80 16.91
CA SER A 414 16.39 8.52 16.65
C SER A 414 16.49 7.70 17.93
N PHE A 415 16.24 6.39 17.82
CA PHE A 415 16.26 5.43 18.94
C PHE A 415 15.25 5.70 20.06
N ALA A 416 14.34 6.67 19.89
CA ALA A 416 13.25 6.90 20.84
C ALA A 416 12.10 5.92 20.60
N SER A 417 11.39 5.57 21.68
CA SER A 417 10.15 4.80 21.59
C SER A 417 8.97 5.41 22.36
N PRO A 418 8.45 6.57 21.92
CA PRO A 418 7.29 7.18 22.57
C PRO A 418 6.00 6.44 22.23
N LEU A 419 5.00 6.58 23.10
CA LEU A 419 3.65 6.01 22.97
C LEU A 419 2.63 7.13 22.76
N LEU A 420 1.90 7.09 21.64
CA LEU A 420 0.75 7.96 21.40
C LEU A 420 -0.55 7.22 21.75
N ARG A 421 -1.42 7.88 22.51
CA ARG A 421 -2.70 7.33 22.99
C ARG A 421 -3.83 8.27 22.63
N GLY A 422 -4.49 8.05 21.49
CA GLY A 422 -5.62 8.87 21.05
C GLY A 422 -5.24 10.31 20.69
N THR A 423 -4.01 10.53 20.22
CA THR A 423 -3.51 11.84 19.81
C THR A 423 -3.84 12.12 18.35
N ALA A 424 -4.41 13.30 18.07
CA ALA A 424 -4.65 13.77 16.70
C ALA A 424 -3.37 14.35 16.08
N LEU A 425 -3.02 13.95 14.86
CA LEU A 425 -1.84 14.39 14.13
C LEU A 425 -2.22 15.33 12.97
N SER A 426 -1.48 16.40 12.79
CA SER A 426 -1.60 17.29 11.62
C SER A 426 -0.24 17.87 11.21
N GLY A 427 -0.10 18.26 9.94
CA GLY A 427 1.20 18.62 9.38
C GLY A 427 2.13 17.40 9.23
N THR A 428 3.44 17.66 9.13
CA THR A 428 4.44 16.59 8.98
C THR A 428 5.00 16.18 10.33
N ILE A 429 4.80 14.91 10.69
CA ILE A 429 5.41 14.26 11.85
C ILE A 429 6.43 13.23 11.34
N GLU A 430 7.71 13.44 11.66
CA GLU A 430 8.82 12.60 11.24
C GLU A 430 9.16 11.57 12.32
N VAL A 431 9.24 10.30 11.94
CA VAL A 431 9.86 9.24 12.77
C VAL A 431 11.26 9.01 12.23
N ARG A 432 12.27 9.45 13.01
CA ARG A 432 13.67 9.37 12.57
C ARG A 432 14.19 7.94 12.58
N PRO A 433 15.25 7.67 11.78
CA PRO A 433 16.00 6.43 11.83
C PRO A 433 16.23 5.83 13.21
N GLY A 434 15.97 4.53 13.35
CA GLY A 434 16.16 3.78 14.59
C GLY A 434 15.04 3.95 15.62
N ALA A 435 14.07 4.85 15.38
CA ALA A 435 12.97 5.07 16.30
C ALA A 435 11.82 4.05 16.12
N MET A 436 11.06 3.85 17.19
CA MET A 436 9.85 3.04 17.20
C MET A 436 8.68 3.85 17.80
N LEU A 437 7.86 4.45 16.95
CA LEU A 437 6.65 5.13 17.39
C LEU A 437 5.58 4.09 17.76
N ARG A 438 5.14 4.08 19.01
CA ARG A 438 4.12 3.14 19.50
C ARG A 438 2.74 3.78 19.54
N VAL A 439 1.71 2.99 19.24
CA VAL A 439 0.29 3.41 19.27
C VAL A 439 -0.54 2.36 19.98
N ASP A 440 -1.44 2.78 20.87
CA ASP A 440 -2.35 1.88 21.58
C ASP A 440 -3.73 1.73 20.90
N GLY A 441 -4.69 1.12 21.60
CA GLY A 441 -6.01 0.83 21.07
C GLY A 441 -6.90 2.06 20.83
N LEU A 442 -6.48 3.25 21.28
CA LEU A 442 -7.16 4.50 20.95
C LEU A 442 -6.85 4.98 19.53
N GLY A 443 -5.82 4.40 18.89
CA GLY A 443 -5.47 4.65 17.49
C GLY A 443 -4.88 6.03 17.21
N LEU A 444 -4.86 6.39 15.94
CA LEU A 444 -4.33 7.64 15.40
C LEU A 444 -5.41 8.36 14.58
N SER A 445 -5.69 9.62 14.90
CA SER A 445 -6.44 10.51 14.02
C SER A 445 -5.47 11.40 13.25
N ASN A 446 -5.10 11.00 12.04
CA ASN A 446 -4.09 11.66 11.23
C ASN A 446 -4.70 12.46 10.07
N ALA A 447 -4.57 13.79 10.13
CA ALA A 447 -4.92 14.71 9.05
C ALA A 447 -3.69 15.21 8.27
N GLY A 448 -2.48 14.77 8.63
CA GLY A 448 -1.21 15.19 8.03
C GLY A 448 -0.43 14.03 7.41
N THR A 449 0.91 14.12 7.45
CA THR A 449 1.82 13.07 7.02
C THR A 449 2.61 12.56 8.23
N LEU A 450 2.41 11.29 8.57
CA LEU A 450 3.31 10.55 9.45
C LEU A 450 4.37 9.86 8.58
N LEU A 451 5.58 10.41 8.57
CA LEU A 451 6.70 9.94 7.73
C LEU A 451 7.62 9.01 8.53
N ILE A 452 7.65 7.74 8.16
CA ILE A 452 8.50 6.72 8.80
C ILE A 452 9.81 6.59 8.05
N ASN A 453 10.92 6.60 8.80
CA ASN A 453 12.29 6.67 8.28
C ASN A 453 12.48 7.94 7.43
N SER A 454 12.40 9.09 8.08
CA SER A 454 12.37 10.40 7.42
C SER A 454 13.55 10.71 6.50
N THR A 455 14.69 10.02 6.65
CA THR A 455 15.88 10.19 5.82
C THR A 455 16.11 9.05 4.82
N GLY A 456 15.34 7.96 4.89
CA GLY A 456 15.52 6.80 4.02
C GLY A 456 16.82 6.05 4.26
N ASP A 457 17.35 6.12 5.48
CA ASP A 457 18.61 5.46 5.82
C ASP A 457 18.43 3.95 6.04
N ASN A 458 19.55 3.26 6.28
CA ASN A 458 19.58 1.82 6.46
C ASN A 458 19.22 1.34 7.88
N THR A 459 18.70 2.21 8.74
CA THR A 459 18.32 1.86 10.12
C THR A 459 16.84 1.54 10.20
N GLN A 460 16.49 0.39 10.78
CA GLN A 460 15.10 0.02 10.98
C GLN A 460 14.35 1.06 11.81
N THR A 461 13.26 1.56 11.23
CA THR A 461 12.34 2.52 11.85
C THR A 461 10.93 1.99 11.75
N SER A 462 10.17 2.06 12.82
CA SER A 462 8.87 1.40 12.86
C SER A 462 7.75 2.25 13.47
N LEU A 463 6.55 2.02 12.93
CA LEU A 463 5.28 2.33 13.59
C LEU A 463 4.74 1.02 14.17
N PHE A 464 4.62 0.95 15.48
CA PHE A 464 4.27 -0.25 16.22
C PHE A 464 2.92 -0.12 16.94
N PHE A 465 1.96 -0.99 16.60
CA PHE A 465 0.65 -1.04 17.26
C PHE A 465 0.65 -2.04 18.43
N THR A 466 0.39 -1.56 19.64
CA THR A 466 0.35 -2.42 20.85
C THR A 466 -0.99 -3.13 21.04
N GLN A 467 -2.07 -2.60 20.45
CA GLN A 467 -3.43 -3.14 20.50
C GLN A 467 -4.15 -2.83 19.18
N ASN A 468 -5.30 -3.47 18.93
CA ASN A 468 -6.11 -3.19 17.74
C ASN A 468 -6.45 -1.70 17.67
N ALA A 469 -6.15 -1.07 16.55
CA ALA A 469 -6.21 0.37 16.41
C ALA A 469 -6.69 0.77 15.02
N ALA A 470 -7.27 1.97 14.92
CA ALA A 470 -7.58 2.60 13.64
C ALA A 470 -6.59 3.74 13.34
N ALA A 471 -6.18 3.86 12.08
CA ALA A 471 -5.67 5.09 11.51
C ALA A 471 -6.83 5.78 10.77
N SER A 472 -7.22 6.97 11.22
CA SER A 472 -8.32 7.76 10.67
C SER A 472 -7.85 9.15 10.23
N GLY A 473 -8.77 9.96 9.68
CA GLY A 473 -8.46 11.29 9.13
C GLY A 473 -8.03 11.26 7.66
N ALA A 474 -7.95 12.45 7.04
CA ALA A 474 -7.64 12.61 5.61
C ALA A 474 -6.12 12.54 5.30
N GLY A 475 -5.30 12.23 6.30
CA GLY A 475 -3.85 12.18 6.20
C GLY A 475 -3.31 10.86 5.64
N ASN A 476 -2.01 10.69 5.77
CA ASN A 476 -1.31 9.48 5.34
C ASN A 476 -0.19 9.06 6.28
N ILE A 477 0.05 7.74 6.34
CA ILE A 477 1.30 7.14 6.79
C ILE A 477 2.16 6.90 5.56
N THR A 478 3.36 7.48 5.52
CA THR A 478 4.31 7.31 4.42
C THR A 478 5.52 6.52 4.93
N LEU A 479 5.73 5.34 4.37
CA LEU A 479 6.94 4.54 4.58
C LEU A 479 8.01 4.96 3.58
N ASN A 480 9.20 5.29 4.08
CA ASN A 480 10.33 5.70 3.25
C ASN A 480 11.52 4.80 3.53
N ALA A 481 11.41 3.52 3.14
CA ALA A 481 12.51 2.57 3.29
C ALA A 481 13.69 2.90 2.36
N ASN A 482 14.88 2.47 2.76
CA ASN A 482 16.06 2.43 1.91
C ASN A 482 15.84 1.54 0.66
N SER A 483 16.49 1.88 -0.45
CA SER A 483 16.39 1.17 -1.74
C SER A 483 16.77 -0.31 -1.67
N PHE A 484 17.72 -0.66 -0.80
CA PHE A 484 18.27 -2.01 -0.73
C PHE A 484 17.55 -2.89 0.28
N ASP A 485 16.83 -2.31 1.24
CA ASP A 485 16.16 -3.06 2.31
C ASP A 485 14.80 -2.46 2.71
N PRO A 486 13.69 -3.08 2.29
CA PRO A 486 12.35 -2.65 2.71
C PRO A 486 12.10 -2.80 4.21
N ALA A 487 12.94 -3.51 4.97
CA ALA A 487 12.82 -3.64 6.43
C ALA A 487 13.24 -2.39 7.22
N THR A 488 13.73 -1.36 6.53
CA THR A 488 14.17 -0.10 7.14
C THR A 488 13.01 0.86 7.47
N ALA A 489 11.83 0.68 6.86
CA ALA A 489 10.59 1.35 7.26
C ALA A 489 9.46 0.32 7.40
N VAL A 490 8.91 0.18 8.61
CA VAL A 490 8.01 -0.94 8.95
C VAL A 490 6.73 -0.47 9.65
N ILE A 491 5.59 -1.02 9.25
CA ILE A 491 4.37 -1.04 10.08
C ILE A 491 4.22 -2.44 10.67
N SER A 492 4.21 -2.52 12.00
CA SER A 492 4.13 -3.78 12.75
C SER A 492 3.21 -3.63 13.97
N GLY A 493 2.97 -4.73 14.67
CA GLY A 493 2.21 -4.72 15.92
C GLY A 493 2.47 -5.96 16.77
N ALA A 494 1.91 -5.96 17.97
CA ALA A 494 1.96 -7.12 18.86
C ALA A 494 1.19 -8.32 18.25
N SER A 495 1.45 -9.52 18.76
CA SER A 495 0.78 -10.74 18.28
C SER A 495 -0.75 -10.61 18.38
N GLY A 496 -1.45 -10.96 17.32
CA GLY A 496 -2.92 -10.86 17.23
C GLY A 496 -3.48 -9.44 17.03
N VAL A 497 -2.63 -8.42 16.90
CA VAL A 497 -3.05 -7.05 16.64
C VAL A 497 -3.30 -6.83 15.14
N SER A 498 -4.30 -6.02 14.83
CA SER A 498 -4.67 -5.59 13.48
C SER A 498 -4.81 -4.06 13.40
N LEU A 499 -4.62 -3.52 12.20
CA LEU A 499 -4.80 -2.10 11.89
C LEU A 499 -6.05 -1.91 11.03
N SER A 500 -6.93 -0.98 11.40
CA SER A 500 -7.95 -0.47 10.49
C SER A 500 -7.45 0.79 9.79
N ASN A 501 -7.25 0.75 8.47
CA ASN A 501 -7.00 1.94 7.66
C ASN A 501 -8.35 2.54 7.25
N SER A 502 -8.78 3.62 7.90
CA SER A 502 -10.14 4.16 7.74
C SER A 502 -10.36 4.82 6.37
N ALA A 503 -11.62 5.02 5.99
CA ALA A 503 -11.97 5.76 4.78
C ALA A 503 -11.35 7.18 4.80
N GLY A 504 -10.79 7.60 3.65
CA GLY A 504 -10.09 8.87 3.51
C GLY A 504 -8.62 8.87 3.96
N HIS A 505 -8.16 7.87 4.72
CA HIS A 505 -6.75 7.75 5.13
C HIS A 505 -5.95 6.90 4.12
N ALA A 506 -4.66 7.20 3.99
CA ALA A 506 -3.76 6.47 3.09
C ALA A 506 -2.53 5.88 3.80
N ILE A 507 -2.12 4.68 3.38
CA ILE A 507 -0.81 4.10 3.67
C ILE A 507 -0.04 4.03 2.36
N ARG A 508 1.14 4.63 2.29
CA ARG A 508 1.88 4.78 1.03
C ARG A 508 3.40 4.67 1.18
N GLY A 509 4.10 4.67 0.05
CA GLY A 509 5.56 4.70 -0.04
C GLY A 509 6.18 3.34 -0.36
N ASN A 510 7.29 3.00 0.28
CA ASN A 510 8.01 1.72 0.19
C ASN A 510 8.46 1.26 1.59
N GLY A 511 8.45 -0.05 1.84
CA GLY A 511 8.74 -0.62 3.16
C GLY A 511 8.01 -1.94 3.41
N LYS A 512 7.94 -2.39 4.66
CA LYS A 512 7.22 -3.61 5.07
C LYS A 512 5.99 -3.30 5.89
N ILE A 513 4.91 -4.03 5.61
CA ILE A 513 3.71 -4.09 6.44
C ILE A 513 3.53 -5.54 6.90
N THR A 514 3.70 -5.77 8.20
CA THR A 514 3.70 -7.13 8.79
C THR A 514 2.49 -7.39 9.68
N ILE A 515 1.56 -6.45 9.75
CA ILE A 515 0.34 -6.52 10.56
C ILE A 515 -0.88 -6.71 9.66
N PRO A 516 -1.88 -7.53 10.02
CA PRO A 516 -3.13 -7.61 9.29
C PRO A 516 -3.84 -6.25 9.19
N ILE A 517 -4.39 -5.93 8.02
CA ILE A 517 -5.09 -4.66 7.78
C ILE A 517 -6.53 -4.88 7.33
N THR A 518 -7.47 -4.21 8.00
CA THR A 518 -8.80 -3.93 7.43
C THR A 518 -8.74 -2.57 6.73
N ASN A 519 -8.76 -2.58 5.40
CA ASN A 519 -8.56 -1.38 4.59
C ASN A 519 -9.89 -0.83 4.07
N GLN A 520 -10.26 0.35 4.53
CA GLN A 520 -11.38 1.17 4.00
C GLN A 520 -10.88 2.41 3.25
N GLY A 521 -9.59 2.71 3.35
CA GLY A 521 -8.90 3.80 2.65
C GLY A 521 -8.02 3.29 1.50
N ALA A 522 -6.87 3.93 1.30
CA ALA A 522 -5.94 3.57 0.23
C ALA A 522 -4.65 2.93 0.76
N ILE A 523 -4.17 1.88 0.11
CA ILE A 523 -2.79 1.36 0.26
C ILE A 523 -2.08 1.51 -1.09
N SER A 524 -1.00 2.29 -1.17
CA SER A 524 -0.36 2.64 -2.44
C SER A 524 1.15 2.49 -2.41
N ALA A 525 1.69 1.62 -3.26
CA ALA A 525 3.12 1.63 -3.55
C ALA A 525 3.42 2.80 -4.51
N ASN A 526 4.02 3.89 -4.03
CA ASN A 526 4.23 5.10 -4.84
C ASN A 526 5.64 5.69 -4.73
N ASN A 527 6.57 4.98 -4.09
CA ASN A 527 7.97 5.35 -4.06
C ASN A 527 8.78 4.42 -4.99
N PRO A 528 9.35 4.91 -6.10
CA PRO A 528 10.08 4.08 -7.08
C PRO A 528 11.39 3.50 -6.52
N VAL A 529 11.85 3.97 -5.36
CA VAL A 529 13.09 3.55 -4.70
C VAL A 529 13.06 2.07 -4.27
N GLY A 530 11.88 1.51 -3.98
CA GLY A 530 11.74 0.11 -3.58
C GLY A 530 10.28 -0.35 -3.48
N PRO A 531 10.02 -1.64 -3.17
CA PRO A 531 8.66 -2.14 -3.07
C PRO A 531 7.98 -1.73 -1.75
N LEU A 532 6.65 -1.63 -1.78
CA LEU A 532 5.83 -1.78 -0.58
C LEU A 532 5.44 -3.25 -0.44
N GLN A 533 5.92 -3.92 0.59
CA GLN A 533 5.68 -5.34 0.83
C GLN A 533 4.56 -5.54 1.84
N LEU A 534 3.57 -6.32 1.46
CA LEU A 534 2.50 -6.81 2.33
C LEU A 534 2.86 -8.25 2.75
N LEU A 535 3.08 -8.47 4.05
CA LEU A 535 3.46 -9.76 4.64
C LEU A 535 2.37 -10.37 5.53
N ALA A 536 1.23 -9.69 5.64
CA ALA A 536 0.08 -10.11 6.41
C ALA A 536 -1.21 -9.86 5.62
N ASN A 537 -2.30 -10.52 6.00
CA ASN A 537 -3.56 -10.47 5.28
C ASN A 537 -4.14 -9.05 5.26
N VAL A 538 -4.66 -8.65 4.10
CA VAL A 538 -5.36 -7.38 3.92
C VAL A 538 -6.77 -7.67 3.46
N THR A 539 -7.75 -7.13 4.17
CA THR A 539 -9.17 -7.19 3.80
C THR A 539 -9.65 -5.80 3.43
N ASN A 540 -9.90 -5.56 2.16
CA ASN A 540 -10.52 -4.33 1.68
C ASN A 540 -12.03 -4.40 1.91
N SER A 541 -12.60 -3.38 2.55
CA SER A 541 -14.03 -3.20 2.74
C SER A 541 -14.45 -1.78 2.37
N GLY A 542 -15.71 -1.58 1.98
CA GLY A 542 -16.18 -0.26 1.53
C GLY A 542 -15.37 0.29 0.36
N ALA A 543 -14.75 1.47 0.55
CA ALA A 543 -13.90 2.14 -0.44
C ALA A 543 -12.43 1.66 -0.47
N GLY A 544 -12.10 0.57 0.23
CA GLY A 544 -10.75 0.01 0.29
C GLY A 544 -10.16 -0.29 -1.09
N ALA A 545 -9.05 0.37 -1.42
CA ALA A 545 -8.34 0.18 -2.70
C ALA A 545 -6.83 0.00 -2.50
N THR A 546 -6.22 -0.78 -3.38
CA THR A 546 -4.78 -0.89 -3.51
C THR A 546 -4.30 -0.31 -4.84
N SER A 547 -3.09 0.24 -4.87
CA SER A 547 -2.51 0.79 -6.09
C SER A 547 -1.00 0.72 -6.12
N ALA A 548 -0.44 0.83 -7.31
CA ALA A 548 0.98 1.05 -7.51
C ALA A 548 1.22 2.12 -8.57
N SER A 549 2.08 3.10 -8.29
CA SER A 549 2.43 4.20 -9.19
C SER A 549 3.95 4.28 -9.34
N ASN A 550 4.45 3.88 -10.50
CA ASN A 550 5.89 3.76 -10.79
C ASN A 550 6.69 2.92 -9.75
N ALA A 551 6.01 2.04 -9.02
CA ALA A 551 6.58 1.22 -7.94
C ALA A 551 5.92 -0.17 -7.92
N THR A 552 6.37 -1.05 -7.03
CA THR A 552 5.82 -2.41 -6.90
C THR A 552 5.10 -2.58 -5.56
N LEU A 553 3.83 -2.98 -5.60
CA LEU A 553 3.14 -3.54 -4.45
C LEU A 553 3.40 -5.05 -4.44
N GLN A 554 4.18 -5.52 -3.47
CA GLN A 554 4.57 -6.93 -3.36
C GLN A 554 3.69 -7.67 -2.36
N LEU A 555 3.20 -8.84 -2.76
CA LEU A 555 2.46 -9.76 -1.89
C LEU A 555 3.36 -10.95 -1.53
N ALA A 556 3.74 -11.08 -0.25
CA ALA A 556 4.67 -12.08 0.22
C ALA A 556 4.13 -12.82 1.45
N ASN A 557 4.82 -13.88 1.88
CA ASN A 557 4.51 -14.63 3.10
C ASN A 557 3.11 -15.28 3.08
N ASN A 558 2.71 -15.86 1.95
CA ASN A 558 1.41 -16.53 1.77
C ASN A 558 0.19 -15.64 2.09
N MET A 559 0.34 -14.31 1.98
CA MET A 559 -0.74 -13.40 2.35
C MET A 559 -1.97 -13.52 1.44
N THR A 560 -3.14 -13.19 1.99
CA THR A 560 -4.39 -13.07 1.26
C THR A 560 -4.83 -11.61 1.17
N LEU A 561 -5.09 -11.13 -0.05
CA LEU A 561 -5.70 -9.85 -0.34
C LEU A 561 -7.17 -10.07 -0.70
N THR A 562 -8.08 -9.68 0.19
CA THR A 562 -9.52 -9.93 0.07
C THR A 562 -10.28 -8.67 -0.30
N GLY A 563 -11.18 -8.74 -1.27
CA GLY A 563 -12.05 -7.63 -1.67
C GLY A 563 -11.34 -6.46 -2.33
N GLY A 564 -12.10 -5.48 -2.80
CA GLY A 564 -11.58 -4.22 -3.35
C GLY A 564 -10.97 -4.35 -4.76
N SER A 565 -10.17 -3.36 -5.13
CA SER A 565 -9.53 -3.29 -6.45
C SER A 565 -8.04 -2.92 -6.38
N PHE A 566 -7.29 -3.35 -7.40
CA PHE A 566 -5.93 -2.90 -7.68
C PHE A 566 -5.90 -2.01 -8.93
N SER A 567 -5.14 -0.91 -8.88
CA SER A 567 -4.85 -0.04 -10.04
C SER A 567 -3.35 0.15 -10.22
N SER A 568 -2.92 0.29 -11.47
CA SER A 568 -1.54 0.62 -11.82
C SER A 568 -1.46 1.96 -12.55
N PHE A 569 -0.41 2.73 -12.26
CA PHE A 569 -0.04 3.96 -12.95
C PHE A 569 1.44 3.91 -13.35
N GLY A 570 1.75 4.31 -14.60
CA GLY A 570 3.12 4.26 -15.13
C GLY A 570 3.69 2.83 -15.10
N THR A 571 4.87 2.63 -14.49
CA THR A 571 5.48 1.29 -14.32
C THR A 571 4.97 0.53 -13.09
N GLY A 572 3.88 1.02 -12.48
CA GLY A 572 3.24 0.41 -11.32
C GLY A 572 2.86 -1.06 -11.56
N ARG A 573 2.97 -1.91 -10.53
CA ARG A 573 2.48 -3.30 -10.62
C ARG A 573 2.24 -3.94 -9.27
N LEU A 574 1.32 -4.90 -9.25
CA LEU A 574 1.16 -5.89 -8.19
C LEU A 574 2.10 -7.07 -8.51
N SER A 575 2.84 -7.60 -7.53
CA SER A 575 3.78 -8.69 -7.80
C SER A 575 3.83 -9.71 -6.67
N VAL A 576 3.83 -10.99 -7.02
CA VAL A 576 4.24 -12.07 -6.12
C VAL A 576 5.73 -12.35 -6.35
N PRO A 577 6.61 -12.22 -5.34
CA PRO A 577 8.05 -12.43 -5.51
C PRO A 577 8.43 -13.88 -5.82
N LEU A 578 9.68 -14.10 -6.26
CA LEU A 578 10.28 -15.44 -6.43
C LEU A 578 10.17 -16.26 -5.14
N GLY A 579 9.75 -17.52 -5.25
CA GLY A 579 9.62 -18.44 -4.13
C GLY A 579 8.42 -18.19 -3.23
N GLU A 580 7.64 -17.14 -3.52
CA GLU A 580 6.51 -16.73 -2.69
C GLU A 580 5.16 -17.17 -3.29
N SER A 581 4.15 -17.03 -2.46
CA SER A 581 2.77 -17.34 -2.78
C SER A 581 1.87 -16.24 -2.23
N ALA A 582 0.80 -15.92 -2.94
CA ALA A 582 -0.23 -15.01 -2.46
C ALA A 582 -1.61 -15.40 -3.01
N THR A 583 -2.67 -14.99 -2.33
CA THR A 583 -4.06 -15.27 -2.75
C THR A 583 -4.83 -13.97 -2.95
N LEU A 584 -5.49 -13.84 -4.09
CA LEU A 584 -6.51 -12.81 -4.34
C LEU A 584 -7.90 -13.42 -4.06
N SER A 585 -8.66 -12.85 -3.13
CA SER A 585 -9.98 -13.36 -2.74
C SER A 585 -11.06 -12.34 -3.09
N ALA A 586 -12.02 -12.68 -3.97
CA ALA A 586 -13.09 -11.78 -4.43
C ALA A 586 -12.54 -10.41 -4.87
N PHE A 587 -11.55 -10.42 -5.76
CA PHE A 587 -10.70 -9.26 -6.05
C PHE A 587 -10.90 -8.72 -7.47
N THR A 588 -10.66 -7.42 -7.66
CA THR A 588 -10.71 -6.77 -8.98
C THR A 588 -9.35 -6.20 -9.38
N ILE A 589 -8.81 -6.57 -10.53
CA ILE A 589 -7.72 -5.84 -11.19
C ILE A 589 -8.37 -4.86 -12.16
N SER A 590 -8.17 -3.56 -11.93
CA SER A 590 -8.81 -2.49 -12.70
C SER A 590 -8.24 -2.39 -14.12
N ALA A 591 -8.93 -1.66 -15.00
CA ALA A 591 -8.41 -1.35 -16.33
C ALA A 591 -7.03 -0.68 -16.25
N GLY A 592 -6.08 -1.12 -17.08
CA GLY A 592 -4.68 -0.70 -17.02
C GLY A 592 -3.88 -1.29 -15.84
N GLY A 593 -4.50 -2.00 -14.92
CA GLY A 593 -3.82 -2.70 -13.82
C GLY A 593 -2.93 -3.83 -14.33
N VAL A 594 -1.75 -3.98 -13.73
CA VAL A 594 -0.77 -5.03 -14.08
C VAL A 594 -0.43 -5.85 -12.84
N ALA A 595 -0.65 -7.16 -12.90
CA ALA A 595 -0.30 -8.11 -11.84
C ALA A 595 0.66 -9.18 -12.36
N HIS A 596 1.75 -9.42 -11.64
CA HIS A 596 2.79 -10.37 -12.02
C HIS A 596 2.89 -11.52 -11.02
N ALA A 597 3.01 -12.74 -11.53
CA ALA A 597 3.61 -13.86 -10.81
C ALA A 597 5.02 -14.07 -11.36
N LEU A 598 6.06 -13.71 -10.60
CA LEU A 598 7.45 -13.90 -11.02
C LEU A 598 7.79 -15.39 -11.16
N GLY A 599 8.90 -15.71 -11.85
CA GLY A 599 9.42 -17.08 -11.90
C GLY A 599 9.48 -17.72 -10.51
N GLY A 600 9.07 -18.97 -10.38
CA GLY A 600 9.06 -19.69 -9.08
C GLY A 600 7.94 -19.30 -8.12
N SER A 601 7.04 -18.39 -8.49
CA SER A 601 5.95 -17.92 -7.62
C SER A 601 4.58 -18.54 -7.94
N THR A 602 3.64 -18.48 -7.01
CA THR A 602 2.24 -18.91 -7.24
C THR A 602 1.26 -17.82 -6.85
N LEU A 603 0.53 -17.28 -7.82
CA LEU A 603 -0.61 -16.39 -7.60
C LEU A 603 -1.88 -17.23 -7.56
N ARG A 604 -2.55 -17.26 -6.40
CA ARG A 604 -3.83 -17.96 -6.23
C ARG A 604 -4.99 -16.98 -6.37
N PHE A 605 -6.15 -17.49 -6.78
CA PHE A 605 -7.41 -16.76 -6.69
C PHE A 605 -8.55 -17.63 -6.16
N THR A 606 -9.45 -17.00 -5.42
CA THR A 606 -10.66 -17.59 -4.83
C THR A 606 -11.78 -16.56 -4.71
N GLY A 607 -13.04 -16.96 -4.50
CA GLY A 607 -14.19 -16.05 -4.40
C GLY A 607 -14.48 -15.24 -5.68
N GLY A 608 -13.94 -15.65 -6.83
CA GLY A 608 -13.98 -14.92 -8.11
C GLY A 608 -12.86 -13.89 -8.30
N LEU A 609 -12.45 -13.68 -9.55
CA LEU A 609 -11.44 -12.69 -9.95
C LEU A 609 -11.95 -11.90 -11.16
N THR A 610 -12.14 -10.59 -10.97
CA THR A 610 -12.45 -9.67 -12.07
C THR A 610 -11.15 -9.05 -12.57
N ASN A 611 -10.65 -9.50 -13.72
CA ASN A 611 -9.48 -8.95 -14.37
C ASN A 611 -9.90 -8.06 -15.56
N ASN A 612 -9.79 -6.75 -15.39
CA ASN A 612 -9.93 -5.76 -16.46
C ASN A 612 -8.56 -5.26 -16.99
N GLY A 613 -7.46 -5.75 -16.40
CA GLY A 613 -6.09 -5.39 -16.73
C GLY A 613 -5.32 -6.58 -17.30
N GLN A 614 -4.05 -6.73 -16.90
CA GLN A 614 -3.18 -7.81 -17.31
C GLN A 614 -2.68 -8.61 -16.09
N ILE A 615 -2.78 -9.93 -16.18
CA ILE A 615 -2.08 -10.86 -15.28
C ILE A 615 -1.00 -11.55 -16.10
N VAL A 616 0.27 -11.29 -15.77
CA VAL A 616 1.42 -11.87 -16.47
C VAL A 616 2.09 -12.93 -15.60
N ILE A 617 2.15 -14.16 -16.10
CA ILE A 617 2.80 -15.28 -15.43
C ILE A 617 4.17 -15.51 -16.07
N ASN A 618 5.21 -15.57 -15.23
CA ASN A 618 6.60 -15.59 -15.63
C ASN A 618 7.01 -14.40 -16.53
N PRO A 619 6.87 -13.14 -16.08
CA PRO A 619 7.18 -11.98 -16.92
C PRO A 619 8.65 -11.92 -17.40
N ALA A 620 9.58 -12.64 -16.76
CA ALA A 620 10.97 -12.73 -17.19
C ALA A 620 11.21 -13.83 -18.25
N GLY A 621 10.27 -14.76 -18.44
CA GLY A 621 10.44 -15.91 -19.34
C GLY A 621 11.55 -16.87 -18.88
N ASP A 622 11.80 -16.94 -17.58
CA ASP A 622 12.84 -17.80 -17.02
C ASP A 622 12.37 -19.27 -16.91
N LEU A 623 13.27 -20.18 -16.50
CA LEU A 623 12.96 -21.61 -16.41
C LEU A 623 12.20 -22.00 -15.14
N GLN A 624 11.97 -21.06 -14.20
CA GLN A 624 11.33 -21.36 -12.93
C GLN A 624 9.82 -21.51 -13.12
N LEU A 625 9.25 -22.53 -12.49
CA LEU A 625 7.81 -22.77 -12.54
C LEU A 625 7.05 -21.64 -11.83
N SER A 626 6.27 -20.88 -12.59
CA SER A 626 5.28 -19.95 -12.04
C SER A 626 3.88 -20.26 -12.54
N ARG A 627 2.87 -19.90 -11.75
CA ARG A 627 1.48 -20.25 -12.08
C ARG A 627 0.45 -19.26 -11.56
N LEU A 628 -0.66 -19.15 -12.30
CA LEU A 628 -1.95 -18.69 -11.81
C LEU A 628 -2.78 -19.92 -11.41
N ARG A 629 -3.24 -19.97 -10.16
CA ARG A 629 -3.96 -21.13 -9.60
C ARG A 629 -5.34 -20.76 -9.07
N ALA A 630 -6.38 -21.45 -9.50
CA ALA A 630 -7.68 -21.39 -8.83
C ALA A 630 -7.68 -22.28 -7.59
N SER A 631 -8.10 -21.75 -6.44
CA SER A 631 -8.16 -22.50 -5.16
C SER A 631 -9.52 -23.14 -4.88
N SER A 632 -10.51 -22.87 -5.72
CA SER A 632 -11.84 -23.48 -5.76
C SER A 632 -12.42 -23.31 -7.18
N SER A 633 -13.61 -23.84 -7.46
CA SER A 633 -14.31 -23.48 -8.70
C SER A 633 -14.66 -22.00 -8.67
N ASN A 634 -14.10 -21.23 -9.60
CA ASN A 634 -14.15 -19.77 -9.60
C ASN A 634 -14.38 -19.22 -11.00
N THR A 635 -14.97 -18.03 -11.05
CA THR A 635 -15.07 -17.26 -12.28
C THR A 635 -13.86 -16.35 -12.46
N LEU A 636 -13.24 -16.43 -13.64
CA LEU A 636 -12.27 -15.46 -14.16
C LEU A 636 -13.00 -14.60 -15.18
N GLN A 637 -13.29 -13.35 -14.81
CA GLN A 637 -14.14 -12.42 -15.58
C GLN A 637 -13.46 -11.08 -15.83
N GLY A 638 -14.14 -10.18 -16.53
CA GLY A 638 -13.64 -8.85 -16.89
C GLY A 638 -13.17 -8.76 -18.34
N THR A 639 -12.66 -7.60 -18.74
CA THR A 639 -12.23 -7.32 -20.12
C THR A 639 -10.73 -7.48 -20.35
N GLY A 640 -10.01 -7.94 -19.34
CA GLY A 640 -8.55 -8.04 -19.31
C GLY A 640 -8.02 -9.34 -19.91
N SER A 641 -6.72 -9.57 -19.69
CA SER A 641 -6.03 -10.77 -20.14
C SER A 641 -5.19 -11.46 -19.06
N VAL A 642 -5.12 -12.80 -19.15
CA VAL A 642 -4.05 -13.60 -18.55
C VAL A 642 -3.04 -13.91 -19.66
N ILE A 643 -1.78 -13.56 -19.43
CA ILE A 643 -0.66 -13.78 -20.34
C ILE A 643 0.27 -14.81 -19.70
N LEU A 644 0.33 -16.00 -20.29
CA LEU A 644 1.36 -16.97 -19.96
C LEU A 644 2.62 -16.63 -20.75
N ASN A 645 3.76 -16.47 -20.08
CA ASN A 645 5.03 -16.15 -20.71
C ASN A 645 6.08 -17.21 -20.36
N ALA A 646 5.79 -18.47 -20.69
CA ALA A 646 6.70 -19.57 -20.45
C ALA A 646 7.97 -19.44 -21.30
N ASN A 647 9.08 -19.92 -20.77
CA ASN A 647 10.29 -20.17 -21.54
C ASN A 647 10.02 -21.22 -22.63
N ALA A 648 10.48 -20.95 -23.86
CA ALA A 648 10.26 -21.84 -25.00
C ALA A 648 10.87 -23.24 -24.82
N ALA A 649 11.93 -23.40 -24.02
CA ALA A 649 12.53 -24.70 -23.71
C ALA A 649 11.70 -25.48 -22.68
N ASN A 650 10.85 -24.81 -21.90
CA ASN A 650 9.99 -25.46 -20.92
C ASN A 650 8.66 -24.69 -20.73
N LEU A 651 7.62 -25.15 -21.41
CA LEU A 651 6.28 -24.57 -21.34
C LEU A 651 5.64 -24.67 -19.94
N ASP A 652 6.16 -25.52 -19.06
CA ASP A 652 5.73 -25.60 -17.66
C ASP A 652 6.20 -24.43 -16.81
N SER A 653 7.10 -23.58 -17.30
CA SER A 653 7.55 -22.39 -16.57
C SER A 653 6.46 -21.31 -16.40
N ALA A 654 5.38 -21.35 -17.20
CA ALA A 654 4.16 -20.56 -16.98
C ALA A 654 2.89 -21.40 -17.17
N MET A 655 2.10 -21.53 -16.10
CA MET A 655 0.89 -22.37 -16.10
C MET A 655 -0.37 -21.63 -15.63
N LEU A 656 -1.51 -22.11 -16.10
CA LEU A 656 -2.83 -21.89 -15.48
C LEU A 656 -3.38 -23.24 -15.00
N ASP A 657 -3.64 -23.37 -13.69
CA ASP A 657 -4.15 -24.61 -13.09
C ASP A 657 -5.29 -24.42 -12.07
N ALA A 658 -6.07 -25.49 -11.86
CA ALA A 658 -7.20 -25.54 -10.94
C ALA A 658 -7.39 -27.00 -10.47
N PRO A 659 -6.48 -27.54 -9.64
CA PRO A 659 -6.49 -28.96 -9.30
C PRO A 659 -7.80 -29.38 -8.61
N GLY A 660 -8.57 -30.26 -9.25
CA GLY A 660 -9.87 -30.72 -8.73
C GLY A 660 -11.03 -29.71 -8.88
N PHE A 661 -10.82 -28.60 -9.58
CA PHE A 661 -11.81 -27.53 -9.74
C PHE A 661 -11.97 -27.12 -11.20
N THR A 662 -13.04 -26.37 -11.49
CA THR A 662 -13.32 -25.82 -12.83
C THR A 662 -13.24 -24.31 -12.82
N ILE A 663 -12.53 -23.74 -13.80
CA ILE A 663 -12.51 -22.28 -14.02
C ILE A 663 -13.68 -21.92 -14.94
N THR A 664 -14.50 -20.95 -14.56
CA THR A 664 -15.45 -20.33 -15.48
C THR A 664 -14.79 -19.11 -16.11
N HIS A 665 -14.38 -19.21 -17.37
CA HIS A 665 -13.76 -18.11 -18.12
C HIS A 665 -14.86 -17.30 -18.81
N ALA A 666 -15.14 -16.11 -18.29
CA ALA A 666 -16.32 -15.33 -18.67
C ALA A 666 -16.15 -14.61 -20.02
N PRO A 667 -17.25 -14.14 -20.65
CA PRO A 667 -17.20 -13.35 -21.88
C PRO A 667 -16.34 -12.09 -21.75
N GLY A 668 -15.65 -11.71 -22.84
CA GLY A 668 -14.81 -10.52 -22.90
C GLY A 668 -13.40 -10.67 -22.33
N HIS A 669 -13.12 -11.72 -21.55
CA HIS A 669 -11.78 -12.00 -21.02
C HIS A 669 -10.94 -12.83 -22.02
N THR A 670 -9.62 -12.64 -21.99
CA THR A 670 -8.67 -13.36 -22.87
C THR A 670 -7.61 -14.14 -22.08
N ILE A 671 -7.31 -15.36 -22.49
CA ILE A 671 -6.14 -16.13 -22.06
C ILE A 671 -5.22 -16.28 -23.27
N THR A 672 -3.96 -15.86 -23.17
CA THR A 672 -3.02 -15.79 -24.30
C THR A 672 -1.58 -16.07 -23.89
N GLY A 673 -0.69 -16.09 -24.88
CA GLY A 673 0.76 -16.21 -24.72
C GLY A 673 1.30 -17.62 -24.99
N GLN A 674 2.38 -17.98 -24.30
CA GLN A 674 3.08 -19.26 -24.38
C GLN A 674 3.05 -19.95 -23.01
N GLY A 675 2.66 -21.21 -22.95
CA GLY A 675 2.59 -21.97 -21.68
C GLY A 675 1.59 -23.11 -21.73
N ARG A 676 1.20 -23.62 -20.55
CA ARG A 676 0.24 -24.73 -20.43
C ARG A 676 -0.99 -24.40 -19.59
N ILE A 677 -2.15 -24.87 -20.04
CA ILE A 677 -3.42 -24.82 -19.32
C ILE A 677 -3.76 -26.24 -18.83
N TYR A 678 -3.70 -26.42 -17.52
CA TYR A 678 -4.01 -27.67 -16.81
C TYR A 678 -5.42 -27.70 -16.21
N SER A 679 -6.14 -26.57 -16.26
CA SER A 679 -7.48 -26.43 -15.67
C SER A 679 -8.58 -26.94 -16.59
N ALA A 680 -9.52 -27.70 -16.02
CA ALA A 680 -10.83 -27.85 -16.64
C ALA A 680 -11.53 -26.47 -16.68
N MET A 681 -12.18 -26.13 -17.79
CA MET A 681 -12.72 -24.78 -18.00
C MET A 681 -14.07 -24.77 -18.69
N ASN A 682 -14.99 -23.96 -18.16
CA ASN A 682 -16.18 -23.50 -18.88
C ASN A 682 -15.82 -22.20 -19.59
N ASN A 683 -15.54 -22.27 -20.89
CA ASN A 683 -15.01 -21.17 -21.69
C ASN A 683 -16.13 -20.39 -22.39
N SER A 684 -16.33 -19.13 -21.99
CA SER A 684 -17.15 -18.15 -22.72
C SER A 684 -16.33 -16.97 -23.25
N GLY A 685 -15.02 -16.94 -22.96
CA GLY A 685 -14.08 -15.94 -23.44
C GLY A 685 -13.22 -16.44 -24.61
N LEU A 686 -12.06 -15.82 -24.80
CA LEU A 686 -11.10 -16.15 -25.84
C LEU A 686 -9.85 -16.83 -25.28
N ILE A 687 -9.56 -18.05 -25.71
CA ILE A 687 -8.24 -18.69 -25.51
C ILE A 687 -7.49 -18.60 -26.84
N VAL A 688 -6.31 -17.96 -26.88
CA VAL A 688 -5.62 -17.67 -28.15
C VAL A 688 -4.10 -17.85 -28.07
N ALA A 689 -3.54 -18.56 -29.06
CA ALA A 689 -2.08 -18.56 -29.31
C ALA A 689 -1.72 -17.37 -30.22
N GLY A 690 -1.47 -16.20 -29.62
CA GLY A 690 -1.44 -14.92 -30.33
C GLY A 690 -0.22 -14.67 -31.22
N SER A 691 0.98 -15.10 -30.80
CA SER A 691 2.25 -14.65 -31.41
C SER A 691 2.97 -15.75 -32.19
N ALA A 692 3.59 -15.40 -33.32
CA ALA A 692 4.40 -16.34 -34.10
C ALA A 692 5.55 -16.93 -33.29
N GLY A 693 5.81 -18.23 -33.46
CA GLY A 693 6.85 -18.96 -32.72
C GLY A 693 6.52 -19.31 -31.26
N GLN A 694 5.37 -18.86 -30.73
CA GLN A 694 4.89 -19.21 -29.40
C GLN A 694 3.90 -20.38 -29.44
N SER A 695 3.91 -21.20 -28.39
CA SER A 695 3.03 -22.36 -28.24
C SER A 695 2.19 -22.28 -26.96
N LEU A 696 0.87 -22.37 -27.11
CA LEU A 696 -0.06 -22.52 -25.99
C LEU A 696 -0.62 -23.94 -26.01
N GLU A 697 -0.48 -24.69 -24.91
CA GLU A 697 -0.97 -26.08 -24.84
C GLU A 697 -2.14 -26.21 -23.87
N ILE A 698 -3.17 -26.95 -24.29
CA ILE A 698 -4.32 -27.32 -23.47
C ILE A 698 -4.19 -28.80 -23.11
N VAL A 699 -4.20 -29.12 -21.82
CA VAL A 699 -4.00 -30.48 -21.29
C VAL A 699 -5.24 -31.00 -20.54
N SER A 700 -6.35 -30.25 -20.57
CA SER A 700 -7.55 -30.56 -19.80
C SER A 700 -8.83 -30.36 -20.63
N ALA A 701 -9.98 -30.61 -20.01
CA ALA A 701 -11.29 -30.48 -20.64
C ALA A 701 -11.75 -29.01 -20.71
N ILE A 702 -12.15 -28.56 -21.89
CA ILE A 702 -12.72 -27.23 -22.16
C ILE A 702 -14.15 -27.41 -22.65
N SER A 703 -15.13 -26.89 -21.92
CA SER A 703 -16.52 -26.78 -22.37
C SER A 703 -16.80 -25.35 -22.78
N GLN A 704 -16.92 -25.09 -24.07
CA GLN A 704 -17.23 -23.78 -24.63
C GLN A 704 -18.74 -23.52 -24.59
N THR A 705 -19.12 -22.32 -24.17
CA THR A 705 -20.47 -21.80 -24.41
C THR A 705 -20.58 -21.26 -25.84
N ALA A 706 -21.77 -20.81 -26.27
CA ALA A 706 -21.97 -20.27 -27.61
C ALA A 706 -21.01 -19.12 -27.97
N GLY A 707 -20.58 -18.33 -26.98
CA GLY A 707 -19.61 -17.24 -27.14
C GLY A 707 -18.14 -17.63 -26.95
N GLY A 708 -17.85 -18.83 -26.45
CA GLY A 708 -16.48 -19.29 -26.22
C GLY A 708 -15.73 -19.53 -27.53
N ARG A 709 -14.46 -19.12 -27.57
CA ARG A 709 -13.56 -19.34 -28.72
C ARG A 709 -12.21 -19.92 -28.29
N VAL A 710 -11.68 -20.82 -29.11
CA VAL A 710 -10.34 -21.41 -28.98
C VAL A 710 -9.63 -21.14 -30.32
N ARG A 711 -8.66 -20.23 -30.31
CA ARG A 711 -8.14 -19.56 -31.51
C ARG A 711 -6.67 -19.85 -31.78
N ALA A 712 -6.36 -20.33 -32.97
CA ALA A 712 -5.01 -20.30 -33.50
C ALA A 712 -4.74 -18.90 -34.12
N GLY A 713 -4.04 -18.04 -33.37
CA GLY A 713 -3.68 -16.67 -33.80
C GLY A 713 -2.53 -16.69 -34.82
N ALA A 714 -1.39 -16.10 -34.49
CA ALA A 714 -0.14 -16.32 -35.25
C ALA A 714 0.72 -17.47 -34.67
N GLY A 715 0.41 -17.94 -33.45
CA GLY A 715 1.13 -19.01 -32.77
C GLY A 715 0.54 -20.41 -32.95
N ARG A 716 1.18 -21.40 -32.34
CA ARG A 716 0.70 -22.79 -32.29
C ARG A 716 -0.21 -22.97 -31.07
N LEU A 717 -1.42 -23.47 -31.29
CA LEU A 717 -2.32 -23.90 -30.22
C LEU A 717 -2.39 -25.42 -30.23
N ALA A 718 -2.03 -26.09 -29.14
CA ALA A 718 -1.92 -27.55 -29.10
C ALA A 718 -2.92 -28.18 -28.12
N LEU A 719 -3.69 -29.16 -28.59
CA LEU A 719 -4.49 -30.07 -27.77
C LEU A 719 -3.63 -31.29 -27.42
N ARG A 720 -3.28 -31.43 -26.14
CA ARG A 720 -2.41 -32.51 -25.66
C ARG A 720 -3.19 -33.75 -25.27
N SER A 721 -2.48 -34.85 -25.01
CA SER A 721 -3.08 -36.08 -24.50
C SER A 721 -3.96 -35.83 -23.26
N GLY A 722 -5.20 -36.33 -23.29
CA GLY A 722 -6.20 -36.16 -22.24
C GLY A 722 -7.04 -34.88 -22.34
N SER A 723 -6.74 -33.99 -23.29
CA SER A 723 -7.56 -32.79 -23.53
C SER A 723 -8.84 -33.11 -24.29
N SER A 724 -9.90 -32.35 -24.00
CA SER A 724 -11.13 -32.40 -24.78
C SER A 724 -11.70 -31.00 -24.94
N VAL A 725 -12.32 -30.70 -26.08
CA VAL A 725 -13.02 -29.43 -26.30
C VAL A 725 -14.44 -29.69 -26.75
N SER A 726 -15.44 -29.14 -26.06
CA SER A 726 -16.84 -29.30 -26.43
C SER A 726 -17.51 -27.96 -26.67
N GLY A 727 -18.36 -27.83 -27.70
CA GLY A 727 -19.08 -26.59 -28.03
C GLY A 727 -18.22 -25.52 -28.72
N GLY A 728 -18.87 -24.48 -29.22
CA GLY A 728 -18.18 -23.28 -29.72
C GLY A 728 -17.45 -23.47 -31.06
N GLU A 729 -16.41 -22.66 -31.27
CA GLU A 729 -15.65 -22.64 -32.52
C GLU A 729 -14.14 -22.72 -32.27
N PHE A 730 -13.46 -23.50 -33.10
CA PHE A 730 -12.03 -23.37 -33.40
C PHE A 730 -11.85 -22.39 -34.55
N ASP A 731 -11.26 -21.23 -34.28
CA ASP A 731 -11.10 -20.18 -35.29
C ASP A 731 -9.65 -19.74 -35.47
N ARG A 732 -9.43 -18.89 -36.49
CA ARG A 732 -8.11 -18.40 -36.89
C ARG A 732 -8.17 -16.94 -37.30
N THR A 733 -7.12 -16.19 -36.96
CA THR A 733 -6.96 -14.77 -37.36
C THR A 733 -5.59 -14.42 -37.91
N GLY A 734 -4.58 -15.28 -37.71
CA GLY A 734 -3.21 -15.10 -38.21
C GLY A 734 -2.74 -16.35 -38.94
N SER A 735 -1.41 -16.56 -39.02
CA SER A 735 -0.80 -17.73 -39.66
C SER A 735 -0.74 -19.00 -38.80
N GLY A 736 -1.21 -18.93 -37.55
CA GLY A 736 -1.15 -20.01 -36.57
C GLY A 736 -2.00 -21.22 -36.93
N ARG A 737 -1.70 -22.34 -36.27
CA ARG A 737 -2.36 -23.63 -36.50
C ARG A 737 -2.77 -24.30 -35.20
N LEU A 738 -3.91 -25.00 -35.22
CA LEU A 738 -4.32 -25.90 -34.16
C LEU A 738 -3.65 -27.26 -34.38
N THR A 739 -2.93 -27.77 -33.40
CA THR A 739 -2.30 -29.10 -33.44
C THR A 739 -2.94 -30.02 -32.40
N VAL A 740 -3.02 -31.31 -32.69
CA VAL A 740 -3.38 -32.37 -31.76
C VAL A 740 -2.13 -33.22 -31.54
N ASP A 741 -1.63 -33.19 -30.31
CA ASP A 741 -0.37 -33.80 -29.88
C ASP A 741 -0.65 -34.84 -28.77
N GLY A 742 -1.00 -36.05 -29.20
CA GLY A 742 -1.45 -37.15 -28.34
C GLY A 742 -2.92 -37.53 -28.57
N SER A 743 -3.60 -38.04 -27.55
CA SER A 743 -5.02 -38.39 -27.64
C SER A 743 -5.90 -37.25 -27.16
N ALA A 744 -6.63 -36.59 -28.07
CA ALA A 744 -7.56 -35.51 -27.74
C ALA A 744 -8.94 -35.76 -28.36
N ALA A 745 -9.97 -35.09 -27.84
CA ALA A 745 -11.33 -35.17 -28.38
C ALA A 745 -11.92 -33.78 -28.64
N ALA A 746 -12.78 -33.65 -29.65
CA ALA A 746 -13.63 -32.48 -29.81
C ALA A 746 -15.08 -32.88 -30.11
N SER A 747 -16.04 -32.20 -29.49
CA SER A 747 -17.47 -32.48 -29.69
C SER A 747 -18.34 -31.24 -29.83
N SER A 748 -19.33 -31.23 -30.72
CA SER A 748 -20.19 -30.04 -30.94
C SER A 748 -19.39 -28.77 -31.30
N VAL A 749 -18.27 -28.93 -32.00
CA VAL A 749 -17.36 -27.83 -32.38
C VAL A 749 -17.46 -27.57 -33.87
N ARG A 750 -17.44 -26.29 -34.25
CA ARG A 750 -17.19 -25.86 -35.64
C ARG A 750 -15.73 -25.44 -35.79
N THR A 751 -15.03 -25.87 -36.84
CA THR A 751 -13.68 -25.38 -37.14
C THR A 751 -13.65 -24.55 -38.41
N THR A 752 -13.07 -23.36 -38.32
CA THR A 752 -12.65 -22.48 -39.43
C THR A 752 -11.13 -22.31 -39.48
N THR A 753 -10.41 -23.02 -38.61
CA THR A 753 -8.95 -23.08 -38.59
C THR A 753 -8.44 -24.41 -39.15
N PRO A 754 -7.29 -24.44 -39.83
CA PRO A 754 -6.61 -25.68 -40.12
C PRO A 754 -6.25 -26.42 -38.84
N ILE A 755 -6.46 -27.73 -38.85
CA ILE A 755 -6.11 -28.65 -37.77
C ILE A 755 -5.03 -29.60 -38.27
N ASP A 756 -4.02 -29.83 -37.45
CA ASP A 756 -3.00 -30.84 -37.62
C ASP A 756 -3.18 -31.94 -36.58
N VAL A 757 -3.39 -33.18 -37.01
CA VAL A 757 -3.28 -34.34 -36.14
C VAL A 757 -1.86 -34.86 -36.25
N ALA A 758 -1.03 -34.56 -35.25
CA ALA A 758 0.39 -34.87 -35.29
C ALA A 758 0.64 -36.38 -35.30
N ALA A 759 1.79 -36.78 -35.83
CA ALA A 759 2.24 -38.17 -35.85
C ALA A 759 2.07 -38.89 -34.49
N GLY A 760 1.47 -40.08 -34.49
CA GLY A 760 1.23 -40.85 -33.27
C GLY A 760 0.00 -40.40 -32.46
N SER A 761 -0.72 -39.40 -32.95
CA SER A 761 -1.87 -38.81 -32.25
C SER A 761 -3.19 -39.44 -32.68
N THR A 762 -4.19 -39.35 -31.80
CA THR A 762 -5.57 -39.70 -32.11
C THR A 762 -6.45 -38.49 -31.80
N PHE A 763 -7.22 -38.05 -32.80
CA PHE A 763 -8.21 -37.00 -32.62
C PHE A 763 -9.62 -37.59 -32.77
N THR A 764 -10.38 -37.61 -31.69
CA THR A 764 -11.75 -38.15 -31.68
C THR A 764 -12.76 -37.02 -31.86
N LEU A 765 -13.63 -37.13 -32.86
CA LEU A 765 -14.58 -36.07 -33.23
C LEU A 765 -16.03 -36.54 -33.14
N SER A 766 -16.89 -35.75 -32.47
CA SER A 766 -18.33 -36.01 -32.41
C SER A 766 -19.18 -34.76 -32.66
N ALA A 767 -20.27 -34.86 -33.43
CA ALA A 767 -21.11 -33.70 -33.77
C ALA A 767 -20.28 -32.47 -34.25
N PHE A 768 -19.37 -32.69 -35.20
CA PHE A 768 -18.37 -31.72 -35.62
C PHE A 768 -18.74 -31.07 -36.96
N THR A 769 -18.44 -29.78 -37.13
CA THR A 769 -18.56 -29.07 -38.41
C THR A 769 -17.18 -28.66 -38.89
N ASN A 770 -16.75 -29.15 -40.04
CA ASN A 770 -15.46 -28.88 -40.63
C ASN A 770 -15.57 -27.90 -41.80
N ASP A 771 -15.15 -26.65 -41.63
CA ASP A 771 -15.11 -25.62 -42.67
C ASP A 771 -13.67 -25.22 -43.05
N SER A 772 -12.70 -26.09 -42.75
CA SER A 772 -11.27 -25.88 -43.03
C SER A 772 -10.59 -27.23 -43.31
N GLU A 773 -9.26 -27.24 -43.35
CA GLU A 773 -8.47 -28.45 -43.56
C GLU A 773 -8.15 -29.16 -42.24
N ILE A 774 -8.40 -30.46 -42.17
CA ILE A 774 -7.87 -31.37 -41.14
C ILE A 774 -6.82 -32.24 -41.81
N VAL A 775 -5.55 -32.03 -41.45
CA VAL A 775 -4.43 -32.83 -41.97
C VAL A 775 -4.06 -33.88 -40.94
N VAL A 776 -4.15 -35.15 -41.34
CA VAL A 776 -3.76 -36.30 -40.53
C VAL A 776 -2.36 -36.70 -40.93
N ASN A 777 -1.44 -36.73 -39.96
CA ASN A 777 -0.02 -36.99 -40.17
C ASN A 777 0.67 -35.92 -41.06
N PRO A 778 0.69 -34.64 -40.66
CA PRO A 778 1.23 -33.56 -41.49
C PRO A 778 2.72 -33.66 -41.79
N THR A 779 3.48 -34.35 -40.94
CA THR A 779 4.92 -34.62 -41.15
C THR A 779 5.18 -35.69 -42.20
N ASN A 780 4.13 -36.39 -42.65
CA ASN A 780 4.24 -37.50 -43.59
C ASN A 780 5.24 -38.57 -43.11
N ASP A 781 5.24 -38.86 -41.81
CA ASP A 781 6.13 -39.87 -41.25
C ASP A 781 5.47 -41.25 -41.17
N ASN A 782 6.24 -42.23 -40.70
CA ASN A 782 5.79 -43.63 -40.62
C ASN A 782 5.07 -43.96 -39.30
N VAL A 783 4.49 -42.97 -38.61
CA VAL A 783 3.81 -43.19 -37.33
C VAL A 783 2.29 -43.23 -37.51
N ALA A 784 1.64 -44.23 -36.90
CA ALA A 784 0.19 -44.39 -36.94
C ALA A 784 -0.53 -43.18 -36.33
N THR A 785 -1.39 -42.54 -37.12
CA THR A 785 -2.09 -41.30 -36.77
C THR A 785 -3.54 -41.41 -37.19
N ARG A 786 -4.46 -41.08 -36.27
CA ARG A 786 -5.87 -41.43 -36.39
C ARG A 786 -6.79 -40.22 -36.22
N LEU A 787 -7.71 -40.05 -37.15
CA LEU A 787 -8.90 -39.23 -36.99
C LEU A 787 -10.10 -40.17 -36.79
N ALA A 788 -10.68 -40.18 -35.60
CA ALA A 788 -11.70 -41.15 -35.20
C ALA A 788 -13.07 -40.50 -35.00
N PHE A 789 -14.12 -41.17 -35.46
CA PHE A 789 -15.50 -40.74 -35.33
C PHE A 789 -16.32 -41.85 -34.65
N PRO A 790 -16.66 -41.70 -33.35
CA PRO A 790 -17.46 -42.69 -32.63
C PRO A 790 -18.96 -42.44 -32.84
N GLY A 791 -19.75 -43.51 -32.93
CA GLY A 791 -21.20 -43.37 -33.08
C GLY A 791 -21.67 -42.92 -34.46
N THR A 792 -22.98 -42.98 -34.68
CA THR A 792 -23.62 -42.41 -35.88
C THR A 792 -23.56 -40.89 -35.86
N GLN A 793 -23.01 -40.29 -36.92
CA GLN A 793 -22.94 -38.84 -37.07
C GLN A 793 -22.70 -38.39 -38.51
N THR A 794 -23.03 -37.12 -38.77
CA THR A 794 -22.72 -36.44 -40.03
C THR A 794 -21.65 -35.38 -39.79
N LEU A 795 -20.55 -35.44 -40.55
CA LEU A 795 -19.57 -34.37 -40.63
C LEU A 795 -20.10 -33.29 -41.58
N LEU A 796 -20.53 -32.17 -41.01
CA LEU A 796 -21.05 -31.01 -41.73
C LEU A 796 -19.92 -30.08 -42.17
N GLY A 797 -20.24 -29.12 -43.05
CA GLY A 797 -19.37 -28.02 -43.46
C GLY A 797 -18.76 -28.20 -44.86
N THR A 798 -17.86 -27.30 -45.25
CA THR A 798 -17.24 -27.26 -46.59
C THR A 798 -15.73 -27.56 -46.60
N GLY A 799 -15.21 -28.08 -45.49
CA GLY A 799 -13.79 -28.37 -45.28
C GLY A 799 -13.31 -29.68 -45.90
N SER A 800 -12.01 -29.94 -45.78
CA SER A 800 -11.38 -31.15 -46.28
C SER A 800 -10.67 -31.95 -45.19
N ILE A 801 -10.71 -33.27 -45.29
CA ILE A 801 -9.85 -34.19 -44.55
C ILE A 801 -8.73 -34.64 -45.49
N ILE A 802 -7.49 -34.38 -45.10
CA ILE A 802 -6.29 -34.75 -45.85
C ILE A 802 -5.58 -35.86 -45.09
N LEU A 803 -5.60 -37.07 -45.64
CA LEU A 803 -4.76 -38.17 -45.15
C LEU A 803 -3.39 -38.06 -45.83
N ASN A 804 -2.32 -37.97 -45.05
CA ASN A 804 -0.97 -37.73 -45.57
C ASN A 804 -0.03 -38.89 -45.18
N ALA A 805 -0.10 -39.99 -45.93
CA ALA A 805 0.76 -41.16 -45.77
C ALA A 805 1.77 -41.32 -46.92
N LEU A 806 3.01 -41.70 -46.60
CA LEU A 806 4.04 -42.12 -47.56
C LEU A 806 3.66 -43.47 -48.19
N SER A 807 3.68 -43.56 -49.54
CA SER A 807 3.86 -44.71 -50.47
C SER A 807 3.40 -46.16 -50.14
N ASN A 808 2.78 -46.42 -48.99
CA ASN A 808 2.09 -47.66 -48.62
C ASN A 808 1.10 -47.37 -47.45
N PRO A 809 -0.22 -47.22 -47.71
CA PRO A 809 -1.16 -46.53 -46.82
C PRO A 809 -1.59 -47.26 -45.53
N SER A 810 -1.30 -48.55 -45.37
CA SER A 810 -2.15 -49.45 -44.57
C SER A 810 -2.25 -49.20 -43.05
N VAL A 811 -1.47 -48.30 -42.42
CA VAL A 811 -1.60 -48.00 -40.97
C VAL A 811 -1.26 -46.54 -40.57
N ARG A 812 -1.01 -45.62 -41.51
CA ARG A 812 -0.20 -44.40 -41.22
C ARG A 812 -1.02 -43.13 -40.98
N ALA A 813 -1.81 -42.72 -41.96
CA ALA A 813 -2.81 -41.65 -41.83
C ALA A 813 -4.19 -42.28 -42.02
N ARG A 814 -5.00 -42.28 -40.97
CA ARG A 814 -6.24 -43.04 -40.94
C ARG A 814 -7.43 -42.19 -40.57
N LEU A 815 -8.51 -42.31 -41.35
CA LEU A 815 -9.85 -41.93 -40.95
C LEU A 815 -10.57 -43.20 -40.46
N ASP A 816 -11.18 -43.13 -39.28
CA ASP A 816 -11.97 -44.23 -38.73
C ASP A 816 -13.39 -43.80 -38.45
N GLY A 817 -14.32 -44.34 -39.24
CA GLY A 817 -15.73 -44.36 -38.93
C GLY A 817 -16.07 -45.35 -37.80
N PRO A 818 -17.32 -45.33 -37.34
CA PRO A 818 -17.80 -46.25 -36.31
C PRO A 818 -17.97 -47.68 -36.88
N VAL A 819 -18.26 -48.64 -35.99
CA VAL A 819 -18.59 -50.01 -36.39
C VAL A 819 -20.06 -50.09 -36.85
N SER A 820 -20.33 -50.83 -37.91
CA SER A 820 -21.71 -51.07 -38.39
C SER A 820 -22.60 -51.65 -37.26
N PRO A 821 -23.86 -51.21 -37.09
CA PRO A 821 -24.67 -50.39 -38.01
C PRO A 821 -24.52 -48.87 -37.84
N GLU A 822 -23.71 -48.39 -36.91
CA GLU A 822 -23.46 -46.95 -36.75
C GLU A 822 -22.74 -46.41 -37.99
N LEU A 823 -22.96 -45.14 -38.34
CA LEU A 823 -22.53 -44.58 -39.63
C LEU A 823 -21.91 -43.19 -39.50
N LEU A 824 -20.72 -43.00 -40.09
CA LEU A 824 -20.18 -41.68 -40.37
C LEU A 824 -20.62 -41.23 -41.76
N THR A 825 -21.34 -40.11 -41.88
CA THR A 825 -21.67 -39.49 -43.17
C THR A 825 -20.80 -38.25 -43.41
N LEU A 826 -20.03 -38.22 -44.50
CA LEU A 826 -19.36 -37.01 -44.99
C LEU A 826 -20.35 -36.24 -45.89
N SER A 827 -20.81 -35.08 -45.43
CA SER A 827 -21.84 -34.29 -46.14
C SER A 827 -21.36 -33.79 -47.53
N PRO A 828 -22.27 -33.31 -48.42
CA PRO A 828 -21.92 -32.95 -49.79
C PRO A 828 -20.80 -31.90 -49.95
N GLY A 829 -20.61 -31.04 -48.95
CA GLY A 829 -19.55 -30.03 -48.96
C GLY A 829 -18.18 -30.54 -48.50
N GLN A 830 -18.09 -31.73 -47.89
CA GLN A 830 -16.83 -32.27 -47.39
C GLN A 830 -16.00 -32.89 -48.53
N VAL A 831 -14.68 -32.79 -48.39
CA VAL A 831 -13.74 -33.46 -49.29
C VAL A 831 -12.82 -34.39 -48.51
N LEU A 832 -12.80 -35.67 -48.90
CA LEU A 832 -11.83 -36.65 -48.40
C LEU A 832 -10.72 -36.82 -49.44
N ARG A 833 -9.46 -36.60 -49.03
CA ARG A 833 -8.34 -36.55 -49.97
C ARG A 833 -7.00 -37.01 -49.43
N GLY A 834 -6.03 -37.09 -50.33
CA GLY A 834 -4.67 -37.51 -50.04
C GLY A 834 -4.47 -39.02 -50.09
N SER A 835 -3.43 -39.49 -49.41
CA SER A 835 -3.07 -40.91 -49.34
C SER A 835 -3.24 -41.44 -47.92
N GLY A 836 -4.02 -42.51 -47.75
CA GLY A 836 -4.28 -43.07 -46.43
C GLY A 836 -5.36 -44.15 -46.41
N THR A 837 -5.73 -44.57 -45.21
CA THR A 837 -6.73 -45.61 -44.98
C THR A 837 -8.02 -45.01 -44.42
N VAL A 838 -9.15 -45.49 -44.94
CA VAL A 838 -10.50 -45.24 -44.46
C VAL A 838 -11.03 -46.55 -43.87
N GLY A 839 -11.16 -46.60 -42.55
CA GLY A 839 -11.71 -47.73 -41.82
C GLY A 839 -13.12 -47.45 -41.29
N GLY A 840 -13.85 -48.52 -40.96
CA GLY A 840 -15.19 -48.44 -40.38
C GLY A 840 -16.29 -48.11 -41.40
N ASN A 841 -17.52 -47.97 -40.91
CA ASN A 841 -18.70 -47.74 -41.75
C ASN A 841 -18.84 -46.25 -42.10
N VAL A 842 -18.55 -45.91 -43.36
CA VAL A 842 -18.53 -44.53 -43.87
C VAL A 842 -19.44 -44.38 -45.08
N ARG A 843 -20.29 -43.35 -45.06
CA ARG A 843 -21.05 -42.85 -46.20
C ARG A 843 -20.43 -41.55 -46.70
N VAL A 844 -20.18 -41.44 -48.00
CA VAL A 844 -19.63 -40.21 -48.58
C VAL A 844 -20.66 -39.60 -49.51
N GLU A 845 -21.17 -38.42 -49.18
CA GLU A 845 -22.04 -37.63 -50.07
C GLU A 845 -21.29 -36.53 -50.81
N GLY A 846 -20.10 -36.15 -50.32
CA GLY A 846 -19.23 -35.13 -50.90
C GLY A 846 -18.21 -35.68 -51.89
N THR A 847 -17.00 -35.11 -51.90
CA THR A 847 -15.96 -35.44 -52.88
C THR A 847 -14.92 -36.40 -52.31
N ILE A 848 -14.58 -37.44 -53.08
CA ILE A 848 -13.41 -38.31 -52.88
C ILE A 848 -12.35 -37.89 -53.90
N ALA A 849 -11.25 -37.32 -53.42
CA ALA A 849 -10.17 -36.79 -54.26
C ALA A 849 -8.81 -37.28 -53.76
N PRO A 850 -8.34 -38.48 -54.14
CA PRO A 850 -7.07 -39.02 -53.64
C PRO A 850 -5.87 -38.07 -53.85
N GLY A 851 -5.92 -37.21 -54.86
CA GLY A 851 -4.89 -36.22 -55.12
C GLY A 851 -4.75 -35.15 -54.04
N THR A 852 -3.53 -34.62 -53.90
CA THR A 852 -3.25 -33.45 -53.05
C THR A 852 -3.25 -32.17 -53.90
N PRO A 853 -3.98 -31.11 -53.54
CA PRO A 853 -3.95 -29.86 -54.29
C PRO A 853 -2.54 -29.26 -54.37
N PRO A 854 -2.19 -28.54 -55.45
CA PRO A 854 -3.03 -28.23 -56.61
C PRO A 854 -2.99 -29.30 -57.72
N SER A 855 -2.08 -30.28 -57.67
CA SER A 855 -1.86 -31.21 -58.80
C SER A 855 -1.18 -32.54 -58.44
N GLY A 856 -1.09 -32.89 -57.16
CA GLY A 856 -0.48 -34.13 -56.69
C GLY A 856 -1.43 -35.32 -56.82
N THR A 857 -0.87 -36.53 -56.93
CA THR A 857 -1.64 -37.78 -56.98
C THR A 857 -1.60 -38.52 -55.65
N GLY A 858 -2.59 -39.37 -55.37
CA GLY A 858 -2.65 -40.16 -54.14
C GLY A 858 -3.52 -41.42 -54.23
N GLN A 859 -3.55 -42.18 -53.14
CA GLN A 859 -4.34 -43.41 -53.04
C GLN A 859 -5.09 -43.50 -51.70
N LEU A 860 -6.41 -43.65 -51.77
CA LEU A 860 -7.25 -43.94 -50.60
C LEU A 860 -7.62 -45.41 -50.54
N ILE A 861 -7.36 -46.07 -49.41
CA ILE A 861 -7.73 -47.48 -49.18
C ILE A 861 -8.95 -47.54 -48.29
N PHE A 862 -10.03 -48.17 -48.77
CA PHE A 862 -11.23 -48.45 -47.99
C PHE A 862 -11.18 -49.89 -47.45
N GLU A 863 -11.08 -50.04 -46.12
CA GLU A 863 -11.08 -51.35 -45.45
C GLU A 863 -12.47 -52.00 -45.40
N GLU A 864 -13.50 -51.17 -45.30
CA GLU A 864 -14.91 -51.54 -45.39
C GLU A 864 -15.52 -50.86 -46.63
N ALA A 865 -16.59 -51.44 -47.16
CA ALA A 865 -17.25 -50.89 -48.35
C ALA A 865 -17.90 -49.53 -48.02
N PRO A 866 -17.50 -48.43 -48.69
CA PRO A 866 -18.12 -47.14 -48.46
C PRO A 866 -19.54 -47.13 -49.03
N GLN A 867 -20.46 -46.47 -48.34
CA GLN A 867 -21.78 -46.17 -48.91
C GLN A 867 -21.64 -44.91 -49.77
N LEU A 868 -21.79 -45.05 -51.08
CA LEU A 868 -21.73 -43.93 -52.02
C LEU A 868 -23.14 -43.37 -52.26
N ALA A 869 -23.28 -42.04 -52.31
CA ALA A 869 -24.51 -41.37 -52.66
C ALA A 869 -24.50 -40.98 -54.14
N GLY A 870 -25.66 -40.74 -54.76
CA GLY A 870 -25.72 -40.20 -56.13
C GLY A 870 -25.06 -38.82 -56.28
N THR A 871 -24.84 -38.11 -55.17
CA THR A 871 -24.14 -36.81 -55.14
C THR A 871 -22.62 -36.94 -55.00
N THR A 872 -22.09 -38.14 -54.74
CA THR A 872 -20.65 -38.33 -54.55
C THR A 872 -19.89 -37.95 -55.81
N VAL A 873 -18.80 -37.19 -55.66
CA VAL A 873 -17.90 -36.87 -56.78
C VAL A 873 -16.57 -37.57 -56.56
N PHE A 874 -16.10 -38.30 -57.56
CA PHE A 874 -14.75 -38.84 -57.61
C PHE A 874 -13.88 -37.89 -58.44
N ASP A 875 -12.96 -37.17 -57.81
CA ASP A 875 -12.12 -36.16 -58.48
C ASP A 875 -10.69 -36.67 -58.59
N PHE A 876 -10.35 -37.24 -59.75
CA PHE A 876 -9.12 -37.99 -59.98
C PHE A 876 -8.16 -37.25 -60.92
N ASN A 877 -6.91 -37.10 -60.47
CA ASN A 877 -5.83 -36.48 -61.23
C ASN A 877 -4.97 -37.53 -61.93
N LEU A 878 -4.66 -37.29 -63.20
CA LEU A 878 -3.70 -38.07 -63.98
C LEU A 878 -2.47 -37.20 -64.27
N ALA A 879 -1.34 -37.51 -63.64
CA ALA A 879 -0.09 -36.76 -63.79
C ALA A 879 0.91 -37.47 -64.73
N SER A 880 0.85 -38.80 -64.82
CA SER A 880 1.59 -39.61 -65.78
C SER A 880 0.91 -40.98 -65.94
N SER A 881 1.46 -41.86 -66.80
CA SER A 881 0.97 -43.24 -66.94
C SER A 881 1.26 -44.13 -65.73
N SER A 882 2.05 -43.65 -64.76
CA SER A 882 2.42 -44.36 -63.53
C SER A 882 2.12 -43.58 -62.25
N SER A 883 1.64 -42.34 -62.37
CA SER A 883 1.29 -41.46 -61.27
C SER A 883 -0.09 -40.88 -61.53
N TYR A 884 -1.08 -41.45 -60.86
CA TYR A 884 -2.48 -41.07 -60.99
C TYR A 884 -3.22 -41.37 -59.69
N ASP A 885 -4.35 -40.72 -59.51
CA ASP A 885 -5.24 -40.97 -58.39
C ASP A 885 -5.91 -42.34 -58.51
N SER A 886 -6.00 -43.03 -57.38
CA SER A 886 -6.70 -44.31 -57.29
C SER A 886 -7.39 -44.48 -55.94
N ILE A 887 -8.37 -45.35 -55.90
CA ILE A 887 -8.95 -45.87 -54.66
C ILE A 887 -8.82 -47.40 -54.64
N ALA A 888 -8.51 -47.96 -53.48
CA ALA A 888 -8.45 -49.41 -53.29
C ALA A 888 -9.60 -49.88 -52.41
N MET A 889 -10.31 -50.94 -52.83
CA MET A 889 -11.46 -51.50 -52.13
C MET A 889 -11.11 -52.88 -51.56
N LYS A 890 -11.31 -53.08 -50.25
CA LYS A 890 -11.04 -54.37 -49.57
C LYS A 890 -12.26 -55.28 -49.42
N LYS A 891 -13.46 -54.77 -49.70
CA LYS A 891 -14.75 -55.46 -49.55
C LYS A 891 -15.63 -55.23 -50.78
N PRO A 892 -16.65 -56.08 -51.04
CA PRO A 892 -17.61 -55.86 -52.12
C PRO A 892 -18.23 -54.46 -52.04
N TYR A 893 -18.31 -53.77 -53.17
CA TYR A 893 -18.67 -52.36 -53.22
C TYR A 893 -19.65 -52.07 -54.36
N THR A 894 -20.41 -50.99 -54.21
CA THR A 894 -21.35 -50.50 -55.23
C THR A 894 -20.92 -49.12 -55.67
N LEU A 895 -20.63 -48.94 -56.96
CA LEU A 895 -20.31 -47.64 -57.56
C LEU A 895 -21.58 -46.84 -57.85
N GLY A 896 -21.41 -45.51 -57.86
CA GLY A 896 -22.42 -44.49 -58.14
C GLY A 896 -21.76 -43.10 -58.12
N GLY A 897 -22.52 -42.05 -58.37
CA GLY A 897 -22.04 -40.67 -58.36
C GLY A 897 -21.32 -40.24 -59.65
N THR A 898 -20.64 -39.10 -59.63
CA THR A 898 -19.98 -38.50 -60.81
C THR A 898 -18.48 -38.76 -60.80
N LEU A 899 -17.92 -39.30 -61.88
CA LEU A 899 -16.48 -39.35 -62.10
C LEU A 899 -15.99 -38.07 -62.78
N THR A 900 -15.12 -37.32 -62.11
CA THR A 900 -14.37 -36.18 -62.66
C THR A 900 -12.91 -36.57 -62.81
N VAL A 901 -12.35 -36.32 -63.99
CA VAL A 901 -10.93 -36.60 -64.26
C VAL A 901 -10.25 -35.32 -64.74
N ALA A 902 -9.07 -35.03 -64.18
CA ALA A 902 -8.25 -33.89 -64.57
C ALA A 902 -6.86 -34.36 -65.02
N LEU A 903 -6.35 -33.78 -66.12
CA LEU A 903 -4.97 -33.96 -66.54
C LEU A 903 -4.12 -32.89 -65.85
N THR A 904 -3.12 -33.31 -65.09
CA THR A 904 -2.26 -32.40 -64.32
C THR A 904 -0.82 -32.44 -64.82
N GLY A 905 -0.01 -31.43 -64.46
CA GLY A 905 1.40 -31.40 -64.82
C GLY A 905 1.71 -31.29 -66.33
N GLY A 906 0.72 -30.88 -67.15
CA GLY A 906 0.86 -30.85 -68.62
C GLY A 906 0.80 -32.23 -69.28
N TYR A 907 0.30 -33.24 -68.56
CA TYR A 907 0.23 -34.60 -69.06
C TYR A 907 -0.72 -34.73 -70.26
N ASN A 908 -0.25 -35.37 -71.31
CA ASN A 908 -1.03 -35.72 -72.50
C ASN A 908 -1.08 -37.26 -72.64
N PRO A 909 -2.20 -37.90 -72.28
CA PRO A 909 -2.35 -39.35 -72.40
C PRO A 909 -2.23 -39.82 -73.86
N ILE A 910 -1.66 -41.01 -74.06
CA ILE A 910 -1.68 -41.74 -75.34
C ILE A 910 -2.50 -43.03 -75.17
N SER A 911 -2.88 -43.66 -76.27
CA SER A 911 -3.88 -44.74 -76.23
C SER A 911 -3.43 -46.02 -75.51
N THR A 912 -2.13 -46.19 -75.26
CA THR A 912 -1.57 -47.33 -74.50
C THR A 912 -1.59 -47.11 -72.99
N HIS A 913 -1.92 -45.91 -72.52
CA HIS A 913 -1.97 -45.63 -71.09
C HIS A 913 -3.27 -46.15 -70.49
N LEU A 914 -3.14 -47.01 -69.48
CA LEU A 914 -4.23 -47.59 -68.71
C LEU A 914 -4.12 -47.12 -67.26
N PHE A 915 -5.20 -46.54 -66.74
CA PHE A 915 -5.27 -46.00 -65.39
C PHE A 915 -6.19 -46.88 -64.55
N LEU A 916 -5.68 -47.52 -63.50
CA LEU A 916 -6.49 -48.26 -62.54
C LEU A 916 -7.10 -47.28 -61.54
N LEU A 917 -8.33 -46.84 -61.81
CA LEU A 917 -9.01 -45.84 -60.99
C LEU A 917 -9.54 -46.47 -59.69
N VAL A 918 -10.12 -47.66 -59.79
CA VAL A 918 -10.61 -48.46 -58.65
C VAL A 918 -9.91 -49.81 -58.67
N ASP A 919 -9.13 -50.08 -57.62
CA ASP A 919 -8.37 -51.31 -57.39
C ASP A 919 -9.11 -52.19 -56.37
N GLY A 920 -9.87 -53.18 -56.85
CA GLY A 920 -10.56 -54.14 -56.02
C GLY A 920 -9.61 -55.26 -55.59
N SER A 921 -9.45 -55.45 -54.28
CA SER A 921 -8.72 -56.62 -53.78
C SER A 921 -9.49 -57.92 -54.10
N PRO A 922 -8.81 -59.08 -54.23
CA PRO A 922 -9.47 -60.33 -54.55
C PRO A 922 -10.68 -60.62 -53.66
N GLY A 923 -11.86 -60.80 -54.27
CA GLY A 923 -13.15 -60.98 -53.59
C GLY A 923 -13.93 -59.69 -53.30
N ALA A 924 -13.40 -58.50 -53.64
CA ALA A 924 -14.10 -57.21 -53.56
C ALA A 924 -14.96 -56.98 -54.81
N THR A 925 -16.00 -57.81 -55.00
CA THR A 925 -16.85 -57.74 -56.20
C THR A 925 -17.55 -56.38 -56.32
N ARG A 926 -17.40 -55.76 -57.50
CA ARG A 926 -18.03 -54.51 -57.91
C ARG A 926 -19.47 -54.76 -58.36
N THR A 927 -20.37 -53.86 -57.97
CA THR A 927 -21.72 -53.70 -58.51
C THR A 927 -21.98 -52.23 -58.89
N GLY A 928 -22.92 -51.96 -59.80
CA GLY A 928 -23.20 -50.58 -60.26
C GLY A 928 -22.05 -49.92 -61.06
N GLY A 929 -22.25 -48.70 -61.57
CA GLY A 929 -21.26 -47.92 -62.32
C GLY A 929 -21.27 -46.46 -61.88
N PHE A 930 -20.43 -45.60 -62.46
CA PHE A 930 -20.59 -44.16 -62.25
C PHE A 930 -21.84 -43.66 -62.98
N ASP A 931 -22.60 -42.76 -62.34
CA ASP A 931 -23.87 -42.22 -62.83
C ASP A 931 -23.66 -41.08 -63.85
N ALA A 932 -22.54 -40.36 -63.75
CA ALA A 932 -22.19 -39.25 -64.63
C ALA A 932 -20.67 -39.10 -64.78
N PHE A 933 -20.24 -38.37 -65.81
CA PHE A 933 -18.82 -38.22 -66.16
C PHE A 933 -18.49 -36.76 -66.51
N ASN A 934 -17.37 -36.28 -66.02
CA ASN A 934 -16.74 -35.01 -66.38
C ASN A 934 -15.27 -35.28 -66.72
N LEU A 935 -15.03 -35.63 -67.99
CA LEU A 935 -13.72 -36.09 -68.46
C LEU A 935 -12.97 -34.99 -69.22
N PRO A 936 -11.63 -35.01 -69.25
CA PRO A 936 -10.84 -34.01 -69.96
C PRO A 936 -11.20 -33.96 -71.45
N ALA A 937 -11.33 -32.74 -71.99
CA ALA A 937 -11.53 -32.55 -73.42
C ALA A 937 -10.37 -33.13 -74.22
N ILE A 938 -10.68 -33.88 -75.27
CA ILE A 938 -9.70 -34.50 -76.16
C ILE A 938 -9.53 -33.57 -77.37
N THR A 939 -8.28 -33.33 -77.78
CA THR A 939 -8.02 -32.54 -79.00
C THR A 939 -8.51 -33.34 -80.22
N PRO A 940 -9.31 -32.74 -81.12
CA PRO A 940 -9.77 -33.41 -82.34
C PRO A 940 -8.57 -34.01 -83.09
N SER A 941 -8.64 -35.30 -83.37
CA SER A 941 -7.61 -36.06 -84.10
C SER A 941 -8.29 -37.06 -85.03
N LEU A 942 -7.58 -37.48 -86.09
CA LEU A 942 -7.96 -38.58 -86.95
C LEU A 942 -6.91 -39.69 -86.79
N PRO A 943 -7.28 -40.89 -86.32
CA PRO A 943 -8.63 -41.31 -85.95
C PRO A 943 -9.12 -40.62 -84.66
N ARG A 944 -10.44 -40.47 -84.53
CA ARG A 944 -11.07 -39.81 -83.37
C ARG A 944 -10.75 -40.58 -82.09
N ARG A 945 -10.34 -39.87 -81.03
CA ARG A 945 -10.04 -40.45 -79.71
C ARG A 945 -11.17 -40.17 -78.71
N VAL A 946 -11.43 -41.14 -77.83
CA VAL A 946 -12.45 -41.09 -76.77
C VAL A 946 -11.92 -41.70 -75.48
N TRP A 947 -12.45 -41.25 -74.34
CA TRP A 947 -12.21 -41.88 -73.04
C TRP A 947 -13.15 -43.08 -72.85
N ARG A 948 -12.61 -44.22 -72.43
CA ARG A 948 -13.40 -45.42 -72.12
C ARG A 948 -13.08 -45.97 -70.75
N LEU A 949 -14.11 -46.24 -69.96
CA LEU A 949 -13.98 -46.97 -68.69
C LEU A 949 -14.26 -48.45 -68.91
N ASN A 950 -13.44 -49.34 -68.38
CA ASN A 950 -13.70 -50.76 -68.33
C ASN A 950 -14.08 -51.19 -66.92
N TYR A 951 -15.31 -51.67 -66.79
CA TYR A 951 -15.90 -52.14 -65.54
C TYR A 951 -15.69 -53.66 -65.36
N LEU A 952 -14.55 -54.03 -64.80
CA LEU A 952 -14.21 -55.43 -64.48
C LEU A 952 -14.99 -55.91 -63.24
N PRO A 953 -14.98 -57.23 -62.91
CA PRO A 953 -15.67 -57.75 -61.73
C PRO A 953 -15.19 -57.15 -60.41
N GLU A 954 -13.92 -56.74 -60.32
CA GLU A 954 -13.31 -56.17 -59.10
C GLU A 954 -12.78 -54.75 -59.32
N ASP A 955 -12.43 -54.39 -60.56
CA ASP A 955 -11.70 -53.16 -60.88
C ASP A 955 -12.46 -52.21 -61.80
N VAL A 956 -12.05 -50.95 -61.81
CA VAL A 956 -12.40 -50.00 -62.86
C VAL A 956 -11.14 -49.38 -63.43
N THR A 957 -10.95 -49.55 -64.73
CA THR A 957 -9.83 -48.93 -65.45
C THR A 957 -10.34 -47.88 -66.42
N LEU A 958 -9.58 -46.81 -66.60
CA LEU A 958 -9.82 -45.77 -67.59
C LEU A 958 -8.70 -45.81 -68.62
N ARG A 959 -9.05 -45.68 -69.90
CA ARG A 959 -8.09 -45.51 -70.98
C ARG A 959 -8.56 -44.44 -71.96
N LEU A 960 -7.60 -43.76 -72.59
CA LEU A 960 -7.85 -43.03 -73.82
C LEU A 960 -7.71 -44.06 -74.96
N THR A 961 -8.63 -44.14 -75.91
CA THR A 961 -8.47 -45.00 -77.08
C THR A 961 -9.17 -44.41 -78.32
N CYS A 962 -9.10 -45.05 -79.49
CA CYS A 962 -9.87 -44.63 -80.65
C CYS A 962 -11.37 -44.86 -80.43
N ALA A 963 -12.20 -44.02 -81.03
CA ALA A 963 -13.64 -44.20 -81.07
C ALA A 963 -14.03 -45.57 -81.67
N ALA A 964 -13.26 -46.07 -82.65
CA ALA A 964 -13.47 -47.35 -83.31
C ALA A 964 -12.86 -48.58 -82.61
N ASP A 965 -12.06 -48.41 -81.54
CA ASP A 965 -11.53 -49.52 -80.74
C ASP A 965 -12.61 -49.93 -79.72
N PHE A 966 -13.50 -50.83 -80.15
CA PHE A 966 -14.71 -51.19 -79.43
C PHE A 966 -14.48 -52.10 -78.26
N ASN A 967 -13.53 -53.02 -78.32
CA ASN A 967 -13.17 -53.89 -77.19
C ASN A 967 -12.14 -53.23 -76.26
N GLY A 968 -11.57 -52.09 -76.68
CA GLY A 968 -10.63 -51.29 -75.94
C GLY A 968 -9.21 -51.88 -75.91
N ASP A 969 -8.88 -52.87 -76.74
CA ASP A 969 -7.59 -53.58 -76.68
C ASP A 969 -6.39 -52.76 -77.20
N GLY A 970 -6.65 -51.56 -77.72
CA GLY A 970 -5.67 -50.62 -78.27
C GLY A 970 -5.45 -50.78 -79.78
N LEU A 971 -6.14 -51.72 -80.41
CA LEU A 971 -6.16 -51.93 -81.86
C LEU A 971 -7.57 -51.63 -82.40
N VAL A 972 -7.67 -51.39 -83.71
CA VAL A 972 -8.94 -51.39 -84.43
C VAL A 972 -8.87 -52.51 -85.46
N ASN A 973 -9.39 -53.68 -85.12
CA ASN A 973 -9.18 -54.93 -85.87
C ASN A 973 -10.50 -55.69 -86.12
N ASP A 974 -10.41 -56.95 -86.58
CA ASP A 974 -11.57 -57.79 -86.91
C ASP A 974 -12.53 -57.99 -85.73
N GLU A 975 -12.03 -57.91 -84.50
CA GLU A 975 -12.83 -58.01 -83.29
C GLU A 975 -13.68 -56.75 -83.11
N ASP A 976 -13.09 -55.56 -83.27
CA ASP A 976 -13.83 -54.29 -83.28
C ASP A 976 -14.83 -54.22 -84.41
N PHE A 977 -14.49 -54.75 -85.58
CA PHE A 977 -15.40 -54.76 -86.71
C PHE A 977 -16.66 -55.58 -86.42
N GLN A 978 -16.56 -56.66 -85.64
CA GLN A 978 -17.75 -57.43 -85.21
C GLN A 978 -18.68 -56.61 -84.32
N TYR A 979 -18.13 -55.78 -83.42
CA TYR A 979 -18.92 -54.85 -82.62
C TYR A 979 -19.56 -53.74 -83.47
N PHE A 980 -18.81 -53.20 -84.44
CA PHE A 980 -19.33 -52.22 -85.38
C PHE A 980 -20.49 -52.78 -86.21
N LEU A 981 -20.30 -53.96 -86.80
CA LEU A 981 -21.26 -54.63 -87.67
C LEU A 981 -22.58 -54.90 -86.95
N TYR A 982 -22.51 -55.30 -85.67
CA TYR A 982 -23.71 -55.52 -84.86
C TYR A 982 -24.55 -54.24 -84.69
N ALA A 983 -23.91 -53.09 -84.47
CA ALA A 983 -24.61 -51.82 -84.34
C ALA A 983 -25.09 -51.27 -85.69
N TYR A 984 -24.33 -51.51 -86.76
CA TYR A 984 -24.63 -51.08 -88.12
C TYR A 984 -25.81 -51.87 -88.73
N ASP A 985 -25.95 -53.17 -88.44
CA ASP A 985 -27.08 -54.01 -88.91
C ASP A 985 -28.43 -53.61 -88.28
N GLU A 986 -28.43 -53.10 -87.05
CA GLU A 986 -29.65 -52.70 -86.34
C GLU A 986 -30.15 -51.30 -86.73
N LEU A 987 -29.32 -50.47 -87.41
CA LEU A 987 -29.61 -49.09 -87.85
C LEU A 987 -30.16 -48.14 -86.76
N LEU A 988 -30.11 -48.58 -85.50
CA LEU A 988 -30.69 -47.94 -84.33
C LEU A 988 -29.69 -48.08 -83.18
N CYS A 989 -29.72 -47.13 -82.25
CA CYS A 989 -28.99 -47.20 -80.99
C CYS A 989 -29.79 -47.98 -79.92
N PRO A 990 -29.54 -49.28 -79.69
CA PRO A 990 -29.94 -49.87 -78.42
C PRO A 990 -28.96 -49.37 -77.35
N THR A 991 -29.46 -48.71 -76.30
CA THR A 991 -28.80 -48.78 -74.99
C THR A 991 -29.06 -50.18 -74.44
N PRO A 992 -28.11 -51.13 -74.47
CA PRO A 992 -28.42 -52.50 -74.07
C PRO A 992 -28.43 -52.59 -72.54
N GLU A 993 -29.48 -53.18 -71.96
CA GLU A 993 -29.54 -53.56 -70.54
C GLU A 993 -28.70 -54.83 -70.22
N SER A 994 -27.71 -55.23 -71.03
CA SER A 994 -27.01 -56.51 -70.86
C SER A 994 -25.48 -56.43 -70.85
N MET A 995 -24.88 -57.35 -70.08
CA MET A 995 -23.47 -57.44 -69.65
C MET A 995 -22.42 -57.66 -70.76
N LEU A 996 -22.70 -57.36 -72.02
CA LEU A 996 -21.80 -57.59 -73.15
C LEU A 996 -21.00 -56.35 -73.58
N TYR A 997 -21.33 -55.15 -73.11
CA TYR A 997 -20.57 -53.91 -73.37
C TYR A 997 -20.08 -53.29 -72.05
N PRO A 998 -18.91 -53.69 -71.54
CA PRO A 998 -18.37 -53.19 -70.27
C PRO A 998 -17.78 -51.76 -70.36
N LEU A 999 -17.89 -51.10 -71.53
CA LEU A 999 -17.30 -49.80 -71.81
C LEU A 999 -18.39 -48.71 -71.98
N GLN A 1000 -18.58 -47.86 -70.96
CA GLN A 1000 -19.41 -46.64 -71.02
C GLN A 1000 -18.55 -45.41 -70.73
N PRO A 1001 -18.74 -44.27 -71.43
CA PRO A 1001 -19.89 -43.38 -71.17
C PRO A 1001 -20.88 -43.17 -72.33
N GLU A 1002 -20.51 -43.49 -73.56
CA GLU A 1002 -21.28 -43.03 -74.74
C GLU A 1002 -22.47 -43.96 -75.05
N PRO A 1003 -23.70 -43.41 -75.21
CA PRO A 1003 -24.89 -44.20 -75.49
C PRO A 1003 -24.94 -44.81 -76.90
N CYS A 1004 -24.02 -44.45 -77.80
CA CYS A 1004 -23.88 -45.02 -79.15
C CYS A 1004 -22.39 -45.10 -79.56
N PRO A 1005 -21.60 -46.10 -79.09
CA PRO A 1005 -20.17 -46.15 -79.38
C PRO A 1005 -19.84 -46.21 -80.87
N ALA A 1006 -20.68 -46.88 -81.67
CA ALA A 1006 -20.49 -47.07 -83.10
C ALA A 1006 -20.98 -45.90 -84.00
N ASP A 1007 -21.65 -44.91 -83.42
CA ASP A 1007 -21.97 -43.63 -84.07
C ASP A 1007 -20.73 -42.72 -83.97
N LEU A 1008 -19.81 -42.91 -84.92
CA LEU A 1008 -18.50 -42.28 -84.91
C LEU A 1008 -18.57 -40.80 -85.31
N ASN A 1009 -19.60 -40.43 -86.07
CA ASN A 1009 -19.83 -39.05 -86.54
C ASN A 1009 -20.73 -38.22 -85.58
N GLN A 1010 -21.41 -38.87 -84.62
CA GLN A 1010 -22.34 -38.31 -83.64
C GLN A 1010 -23.63 -37.70 -84.22
N ASP A 1011 -24.16 -38.26 -85.30
CA ASP A 1011 -25.43 -37.84 -85.88
C ASP A 1011 -26.66 -38.56 -85.30
N GLY A 1012 -26.43 -39.54 -84.42
CA GLY A 1012 -27.45 -40.34 -83.76
C GLY A 1012 -27.82 -41.63 -84.50
N PHE A 1013 -27.15 -41.94 -85.60
CA PHE A 1013 -27.35 -43.17 -86.39
C PHE A 1013 -26.00 -43.89 -86.59
N VAL A 1014 -26.06 -45.17 -86.97
CA VAL A 1014 -24.88 -45.95 -87.37
C VAL A 1014 -25.08 -46.32 -88.83
N LEU A 1015 -24.53 -45.52 -89.74
CA LEU A 1015 -24.74 -45.62 -91.19
C LEU A 1015 -23.41 -45.68 -91.94
N ASP A 1016 -23.48 -45.62 -93.27
CA ASP A 1016 -22.32 -45.66 -94.17
C ASP A 1016 -21.26 -44.62 -93.80
N ASP A 1017 -21.69 -43.45 -93.30
CA ASP A 1017 -20.78 -42.37 -92.87
C ASP A 1017 -19.96 -42.78 -91.63
N ASP A 1018 -20.52 -43.56 -90.70
CA ASP A 1018 -19.79 -44.14 -89.57
C ASP A 1018 -18.89 -45.29 -90.03
N PHE A 1019 -19.34 -46.11 -90.97
CA PHE A 1019 -18.51 -47.19 -91.53
C PHE A 1019 -17.28 -46.62 -92.24
N VAL A 1020 -17.39 -45.46 -92.90
CA VAL A 1020 -16.23 -44.76 -93.49
C VAL A 1020 -15.23 -44.36 -92.39
N LEU A 1021 -15.71 -43.82 -91.27
CA LEU A 1021 -14.85 -43.46 -90.13
C LEU A 1021 -14.24 -44.70 -89.46
N PHE A 1022 -15.00 -45.79 -89.37
CA PHE A 1022 -14.53 -47.07 -88.84
C PHE A 1022 -13.44 -47.67 -89.74
N ALA A 1023 -13.69 -47.78 -91.04
CA ALA A 1023 -12.75 -48.34 -92.01
C ALA A 1023 -11.44 -47.54 -92.08
N GLN A 1024 -11.51 -46.21 -91.92
CA GLN A 1024 -10.32 -45.36 -91.80
C GLN A 1024 -9.50 -45.72 -90.55
N ALA A 1025 -10.15 -45.88 -89.39
CA ALA A 1025 -9.48 -46.26 -88.15
C ALA A 1025 -8.93 -47.70 -88.23
N TYR A 1026 -9.70 -48.63 -88.78
CA TYR A 1026 -9.33 -50.04 -89.00
C TYR A 1026 -8.11 -50.17 -89.91
N ASN A 1027 -8.01 -49.38 -90.98
CA ASN A 1027 -6.85 -49.39 -91.88
C ASN A 1027 -5.55 -48.86 -91.22
N LEU A 1028 -5.66 -48.06 -90.15
CA LEU A 1028 -4.51 -47.62 -89.36
C LEU A 1028 -4.04 -48.69 -88.36
N LEU A 1029 -4.90 -49.63 -87.99
CA LEU A 1029 -4.73 -50.74 -87.04
C LEU A 1029 -4.38 -50.34 -85.60
N ILE A 1030 -3.49 -49.38 -85.38
CA ILE A 1030 -2.99 -48.97 -84.07
C ILE A 1030 -3.48 -47.55 -83.74
N CYS A 1031 -4.05 -47.41 -82.55
CA CYS A 1031 -4.41 -46.12 -81.97
C CYS A 1031 -3.17 -45.45 -81.34
N GLN A 1032 -2.56 -44.45 -81.98
CA GLN A 1032 -1.49 -43.63 -81.37
C GLN A 1032 -1.90 -42.17 -81.18
#